data_AF-A0A4R3LK20-F1
#
_entry.id   AF-A0A4R3LK20-F1
#
_cell.length_a   1.000
_cell.length_b   1.000
_cell.length_c   1.000
_cell.angle_alpha   90.00
_cell.angle_beta   90.00
_cell.angle_gamma   90.00
#
_symmetry.space_group_name_H-M   'P 1'
#
loop_
_entity.id
_entity.type
_entity.pdbx_description
1 polymer ?
#
loop_
_entity_poly.entity_id
_entity_poly.type
_entity_poly.pdbx_seq_one_letter_code
_entity_poly.pdbx_strand_id
1 'polypeptide(L)'
;MDMRAHCPSRKRLVLVGNGMAGVRTLEELLRIAPDLYDITVFGAEPYPNYNRIALSPVLAGEQTLEEIILNPVSWYEDHGITLHLGKKVVEVDRSRRIVRAADGTEATYDRLLLATGSNPFIVPVPGRELDGVITYRDIADTNAMIEAAAKYKHAVVIGGGLLGLEAANGLMLRGMQVTVVHIAPWLMERQLDEVAGKMLQKSLQERGLKFLIGAQTQALIGGPDGRVMAVQFKDGTEIPADLVVMAAGIRPNIELACSMGLYCQRGVVVTDTMQTVTDPRIYAVGECAEHRGVTYGLVAPLFEQARVLATHLAEFGIGRYLGSQVSTKLKVTGIDLFSAGDFMGGEGTEDIVLSAPYAGVYKKLVIKDDKLVGACLYGDTVDGAWYFKLMREGRPIRDIRDRLMFGESNIGDTGHEGHNKAAAMADDDEVCGCNGVTKGTICKAIQEKGLFTLEEVRKHTKASASCGSCTGLVEQLLMFTAGGDYSATPKKKALCGCTDLSHDEVRQAIRTPLPDGSKLLTIAAVMRHLNWRTPNGCATCRPALNYYLISTWPKEAQDDPQSRFINERSHANIQKDGTYSVVPRMWGGETSAAELRRIADVVDKYKIPTVKVTGGQRIDLLGVKKEDLPKVWRDLGMPSGHAYAKALRTVKTCVGSEWCRFGTQDSTQMGKDLERALWRMYAPHKVKLAVSGCPRNCAEAGIKDVGVIGVDSGWEIYVAGNGGIKTEVAQFLVKVRTAQEVLEYAGAFLQLYREEGWYLERTCHYVARVGLDYVKKRVLDDPQGRRALWERLQFALDGEPDPWFEFDKARVDTRQFEVLSV
;
A
#
# COMPACT_ATOMS: atom_id res chain seq x y z
N MET A 1 -62.68 1.20 19.83
CA MET A 1 -62.40 0.80 18.44
C MET A 1 -60.90 0.91 18.24
N ASP A 2 -60.26 -0.25 18.17
CA ASP A 2 -58.82 -0.42 18.03
C ASP A 2 -58.46 -0.23 16.54
N MET A 3 -57.88 0.92 16.18
CA MET A 3 -57.30 1.16 14.86
C MET A 3 -55.78 0.98 14.93
N ARG A 4 -55.33 -0.26 15.12
CA ARG A 4 -53.99 -0.66 14.67
C ARG A 4 -54.03 -0.72 13.15
N ALA A 5 -53.53 0.34 12.53
CA ALA A 5 -53.32 0.40 11.09
C ALA A 5 -52.57 -0.86 10.62
N HIS A 6 -53.17 -1.56 9.66
CA HIS A 6 -52.59 -2.70 8.96
C HIS A 6 -51.30 -2.22 8.28
N CYS A 7 -50.13 -2.55 8.84
CA CYS A 7 -48.85 -2.30 8.17
C CYS A 7 -48.80 -3.24 6.95
N PRO A 8 -48.68 -2.74 5.71
CA PRO A 8 -48.67 -3.61 4.53
C PRO A 8 -47.50 -4.59 4.63
N SER A 9 -47.77 -5.89 4.44
CA SER A 9 -46.76 -6.95 4.54
C SER A 9 -45.60 -6.69 3.59
N ARG A 10 -44.36 -6.68 4.09
CA ARG A 10 -43.15 -6.53 3.27
C ARG A 10 -43.13 -7.58 2.17
N LYS A 11 -42.67 -7.21 0.96
CA LYS A 11 -42.55 -8.17 -0.16
C LYS A 11 -41.44 -9.18 0.17
N ARG A 12 -41.59 -10.44 -0.20
CA ARG A 12 -40.55 -11.45 0.04
C ARG A 12 -39.51 -11.43 -1.09
N LEU A 13 -38.25 -11.24 -0.75
CA LEU A 13 -37.11 -11.34 -1.67
C LEU A 13 -36.26 -12.55 -1.29
N VAL A 14 -36.13 -13.51 -2.21
CA VAL A 14 -35.24 -14.66 -2.02
C VAL A 14 -33.99 -14.47 -2.89
N LEU A 15 -32.81 -14.57 -2.28
CA LEU A 15 -31.51 -14.61 -2.95
C LEU A 15 -30.99 -16.04 -2.97
N VAL A 16 -30.68 -16.55 -4.17
CA VAL A 16 -30.03 -17.84 -4.39
C VAL A 16 -28.58 -17.61 -4.78
N GLY A 17 -27.66 -17.86 -3.84
CA GLY A 17 -26.22 -17.64 -3.99
C GLY A 17 -25.70 -16.55 -3.06
N ASN A 18 -25.06 -16.96 -1.96
CA ASN A 18 -24.48 -16.08 -0.95
C ASN A 18 -23.10 -15.48 -1.35
N GLY A 19 -22.87 -15.27 -2.66
CA GLY A 19 -21.61 -14.75 -3.19
C GLY A 19 -21.56 -13.21 -3.24
N MET A 20 -20.38 -12.66 -3.56
CA MET A 20 -20.11 -11.22 -3.53
C MET A 20 -21.13 -10.38 -4.34
N ALA A 21 -21.55 -10.84 -5.53
CA ALA A 21 -22.48 -10.08 -6.38
C ALA A 21 -23.91 -10.02 -5.80
N GLY A 22 -24.41 -11.15 -5.28
CA GLY A 22 -25.73 -11.24 -4.67
C GLY A 22 -25.83 -10.39 -3.42
N VAL A 23 -24.87 -10.54 -2.50
CA VAL A 23 -24.83 -9.78 -1.25
C VAL A 23 -24.57 -8.29 -1.51
N ARG A 24 -23.73 -7.93 -2.49
CA ARG A 24 -23.59 -6.52 -2.89
C ARG A 24 -24.91 -5.92 -3.39
N THR A 25 -25.75 -6.70 -4.07
CA THR A 25 -27.09 -6.23 -4.46
C THR A 25 -27.95 -5.95 -3.23
N LEU A 26 -27.88 -6.79 -2.19
CA LEU A 26 -28.58 -6.57 -0.93
C LEU A 26 -28.04 -5.35 -0.17
N GLU A 27 -26.72 -5.16 -0.11
CA GLU A 27 -26.10 -3.97 0.51
C GLU A 27 -26.60 -2.68 -0.16
N GLU A 28 -26.63 -2.63 -1.49
CA GLU A 28 -27.11 -1.45 -2.22
C GLU A 28 -28.63 -1.25 -2.06
N LEU A 29 -29.41 -2.34 -2.04
CA LEU A 29 -30.85 -2.31 -1.85
C LEU A 29 -31.22 -1.80 -0.45
N LEU A 30 -30.62 -2.38 0.59
CA LEU A 30 -30.86 -1.98 2.00
C LEU A 30 -30.47 -0.53 2.24
N ARG A 31 -29.47 -0.01 1.52
CA ARG A 31 -29.06 1.40 1.60
C ARG A 31 -30.12 2.36 1.06
N ILE A 32 -30.90 1.97 0.05
CA ILE A 32 -31.87 2.85 -0.63
C ILE A 32 -33.33 2.56 -0.26
N ALA A 33 -33.63 1.33 0.19
CA ALA A 33 -34.96 0.86 0.53
C ALA A 33 -34.91 -0.20 1.66
N PRO A 34 -34.50 0.18 2.89
CA PRO A 34 -34.21 -0.76 3.99
C PRO A 34 -35.42 -1.61 4.43
N ASP A 35 -36.63 -1.06 4.32
CA ASP A 35 -37.85 -1.70 4.86
C ASP A 35 -38.76 -2.33 3.80
N LEU A 36 -38.32 -2.37 2.53
CA LEU A 36 -39.18 -2.78 1.41
C LEU A 36 -39.40 -4.30 1.35
N TYR A 37 -38.40 -5.09 1.75
CA TYR A 37 -38.39 -6.54 1.60
C TYR A 37 -38.18 -7.28 2.91
N ASP A 38 -38.81 -8.45 3.01
CA ASP A 38 -38.41 -9.54 3.90
C ASP A 38 -37.46 -10.46 3.11
N ILE A 39 -36.22 -10.62 3.57
CA ILE A 39 -35.12 -11.15 2.76
C ILE A 39 -34.70 -12.54 3.28
N THR A 40 -34.67 -13.52 2.39
CA THR A 40 -34.11 -14.86 2.65
C THR A 40 -32.94 -15.14 1.70
N VAL A 41 -31.82 -15.60 2.24
CA VAL A 41 -30.59 -15.90 1.48
C VAL A 41 -30.24 -17.37 1.60
N PHE A 42 -30.08 -18.05 0.47
CA PHE A 42 -29.57 -19.42 0.41
C PHE A 42 -28.11 -19.43 -0.07
N GLY A 43 -27.23 -20.03 0.72
CA GLY A 43 -25.84 -20.31 0.37
C GLY A 43 -25.59 -21.82 0.34
N ALA A 44 -24.99 -22.33 -0.73
CA ALA A 44 -24.60 -23.74 -0.82
C ALA A 44 -23.39 -24.07 0.08
N GLU A 45 -22.51 -23.09 0.32
CA GLU A 45 -21.36 -23.21 1.21
C GLU A 45 -21.75 -23.00 2.68
N PRO A 46 -21.04 -23.61 3.65
CA PRO A 46 -21.33 -23.47 5.08
C PRO A 46 -20.79 -22.16 5.69
N TYR A 47 -20.45 -21.17 4.86
CA TYR A 47 -19.79 -19.93 5.28
C TYR A 47 -20.64 -18.69 4.91
N PRO A 48 -20.57 -17.61 5.71
CA PRO A 48 -21.17 -16.33 5.33
C PRO A 48 -20.41 -15.70 4.15
N ASN A 49 -20.85 -14.54 3.65
CA ASN A 49 -20.21 -13.92 2.47
C ASN A 49 -18.74 -13.58 2.74
N TYR A 50 -17.87 -13.95 1.79
CA TYR A 50 -16.43 -13.72 1.87
C TYR A 50 -15.85 -13.25 0.53
N ASN A 51 -14.66 -12.67 0.60
CA ASN A 51 -13.92 -12.20 -0.55
C ASN A 51 -13.21 -13.36 -1.25
N ARG A 52 -13.83 -13.89 -2.31
CA ARG A 52 -13.29 -15.03 -3.06
C ARG A 52 -11.95 -14.74 -3.75
N ILE A 53 -11.63 -13.47 -4.04
CA ILE A 53 -10.32 -13.07 -4.58
C ILE A 53 -9.22 -13.31 -3.54
N ALA A 54 -9.54 -13.19 -2.25
CA ALA A 54 -8.58 -13.32 -1.17
C ALA A 54 -8.27 -14.79 -0.80
N LEU A 55 -8.85 -15.78 -1.49
CA LEU A 55 -8.47 -17.19 -1.31
C LEU A 55 -7.00 -17.45 -1.68
N SER A 56 -6.44 -16.70 -2.64
CA SER A 56 -5.04 -16.83 -3.05
C SER A 56 -4.05 -16.45 -1.93
N PRO A 57 -4.19 -15.30 -1.25
CA PRO A 57 -3.45 -15.01 -0.01
C PRO A 57 -3.63 -16.04 1.10
N VAL A 58 -4.83 -16.60 1.29
CA VAL A 58 -5.06 -17.66 2.29
C VAL A 58 -4.27 -18.93 1.92
N LEU A 59 -4.31 -19.32 0.65
CA LEU A 59 -3.49 -20.43 0.15
C LEU A 59 -2.00 -20.13 0.31
N ALA A 60 -1.54 -18.89 0.14
CA ALA A 60 -0.15 -18.51 0.38
C ALA A 60 0.24 -18.47 1.87
N GLY A 61 -0.73 -18.49 2.80
CA GLY A 61 -0.50 -18.34 4.24
C GLY A 61 -0.32 -16.90 4.70
N GLU A 62 -0.70 -15.93 3.87
CA GLU A 62 -0.60 -14.48 4.13
C GLU A 62 -1.82 -13.93 4.88
N GLN A 63 -2.98 -14.59 4.76
CA GLN A 63 -4.23 -14.23 5.42
C GLN A 63 -4.95 -15.45 6.00
N THR A 64 -5.85 -15.24 6.95
CA THR A 64 -6.73 -16.29 7.49
C THR A 64 -8.13 -16.26 6.84
N LEU A 65 -8.91 -17.34 7.03
CA LEU A 65 -10.28 -17.41 6.53
C LEU A 65 -11.19 -16.37 7.19
N GLU A 66 -10.94 -16.04 8.45
CA GLU A 66 -11.69 -15.02 9.19
C GLU A 66 -11.45 -13.62 8.62
N GLU A 67 -10.23 -13.31 8.19
CA GLU A 67 -9.85 -12.01 7.63
C GLU A 67 -10.49 -11.71 6.28
N ILE A 68 -10.96 -12.75 5.56
CA ILE A 68 -11.56 -12.59 4.24
C ILE A 68 -13.10 -12.53 4.28
N ILE A 69 -13.72 -12.64 5.45
CA ILE A 69 -15.18 -12.50 5.61
C ILE A 69 -15.59 -11.05 5.35
N LEU A 70 -16.53 -10.84 4.42
CA LEU A 70 -17.04 -9.52 4.04
C LEU A 70 -18.26 -9.11 4.87
N ASN A 71 -19.18 -10.05 5.08
CA ASN A 71 -20.37 -9.85 5.88
C ASN A 71 -20.46 -11.01 6.87
N PRO A 72 -20.14 -10.81 8.17
CA PRO A 72 -20.25 -11.87 9.17
C PRO A 72 -21.72 -12.25 9.39
N VAL A 73 -21.98 -13.41 10.02
CA VAL A 73 -23.35 -13.87 10.31
C VAL A 73 -24.18 -12.80 11.03
N SER A 74 -23.57 -12.08 11.98
CA SER A 74 -24.22 -10.98 12.71
C SER A 74 -24.73 -9.86 11.79
N TRP A 75 -24.07 -9.60 10.65
CA TRP A 75 -24.54 -8.59 9.70
C TRP A 75 -25.92 -8.96 9.12
N TYR A 76 -26.18 -10.24 8.88
CA TYR A 76 -27.47 -10.70 8.38
C TYR A 76 -28.55 -10.55 9.46
N GLU A 77 -28.22 -10.93 10.69
CA GLU A 77 -29.12 -10.78 11.85
C GLU A 77 -29.49 -9.32 12.10
N ASP A 78 -28.50 -8.42 12.08
CA ASP A 78 -28.66 -6.97 12.27
C ASP A 78 -29.59 -6.32 11.23
N HIS A 79 -29.67 -6.89 10.02
CA HIS A 79 -30.53 -6.41 8.93
C HIS A 79 -31.83 -7.22 8.78
N GLY A 80 -32.13 -8.14 9.71
CA GLY A 80 -33.33 -8.97 9.65
C GLY A 80 -33.37 -9.94 8.46
N ILE A 81 -32.20 -10.36 7.96
CA ILE A 81 -32.06 -11.27 6.83
C ILE A 81 -32.03 -12.72 7.34
N THR A 82 -32.91 -13.56 6.82
CA THR A 82 -32.90 -15.00 7.10
C THR A 82 -31.81 -15.67 6.26
N LEU A 83 -30.71 -16.10 6.87
CA LEU A 83 -29.59 -16.75 6.20
C LEU A 83 -29.63 -18.27 6.36
N HIS A 84 -29.60 -19.00 5.25
CA HIS A 84 -29.50 -20.45 5.18
C HIS A 84 -28.14 -20.88 4.60
N LEU A 85 -27.21 -21.22 5.49
CA LEU A 85 -25.87 -21.73 5.14
C LEU A 85 -25.88 -23.25 4.87
N GLY A 86 -25.05 -23.70 3.94
CA GLY A 86 -24.98 -25.13 3.56
C GLY A 86 -26.25 -25.66 2.90
N LYS A 87 -27.13 -24.79 2.41
CA LYS A 87 -28.42 -25.14 1.80
C LYS A 87 -28.40 -24.85 0.30
N LYS A 88 -27.96 -25.84 -0.49
CA LYS A 88 -27.98 -25.75 -1.96
C LYS A 88 -29.42 -25.79 -2.48
N VAL A 89 -29.83 -24.75 -3.20
CA VAL A 89 -31.11 -24.73 -3.92
C VAL A 89 -31.05 -25.69 -5.11
N VAL A 90 -32.05 -26.55 -5.22
CA VAL A 90 -32.14 -27.57 -6.29
C VAL A 90 -33.37 -27.38 -7.18
N GLU A 91 -34.38 -26.67 -6.70
CA GLU A 91 -35.64 -26.48 -7.42
C GLU A 91 -36.23 -25.09 -7.15
N VAL A 92 -36.82 -24.50 -8.18
CA VAL A 92 -37.64 -23.28 -8.09
C VAL A 92 -38.96 -23.53 -8.83
N ASP A 93 -40.07 -23.54 -8.09
CA ASP A 93 -41.40 -23.56 -8.68
C ASP A 93 -41.86 -22.13 -8.97
N ARG A 94 -41.88 -21.75 -10.26
CA ARG A 94 -42.28 -20.41 -10.72
C ARG A 94 -43.79 -20.14 -10.61
N SER A 95 -44.59 -21.20 -10.61
CA SER A 95 -46.05 -21.10 -10.52
C SER A 95 -46.47 -20.81 -9.08
N ARG A 96 -45.95 -21.60 -8.14
CA ARG A 96 -46.17 -21.46 -6.69
C ARG A 96 -45.29 -20.42 -6.03
N ARG A 97 -44.24 -19.96 -6.73
CA ARG A 97 -43.22 -19.01 -6.26
C ARG A 97 -42.49 -19.51 -5.01
N ILE A 98 -41.98 -20.73 -5.08
CA ILE A 98 -41.26 -21.39 -3.99
C ILE A 98 -39.86 -21.76 -4.46
N VAL A 99 -38.86 -21.49 -3.61
CA VAL A 99 -37.49 -21.98 -3.72
C VAL A 99 -37.32 -23.15 -2.75
N ARG A 100 -36.73 -24.26 -3.22
CA ARG A 100 -36.49 -25.46 -2.41
C ARG A 100 -35.00 -25.83 -2.40
N ALA A 101 -34.46 -26.01 -1.21
CA ALA A 101 -33.12 -26.55 -0.98
C ALA A 101 -33.12 -28.09 -0.98
N ALA A 102 -31.94 -28.69 -1.18
CA ALA A 102 -31.76 -30.13 -1.26
C ALA A 102 -32.26 -30.90 -0.01
N ASP A 103 -32.24 -30.25 1.15
CA ASP A 103 -32.70 -30.83 2.43
C ASP A 103 -34.19 -30.64 2.70
N GLY A 104 -34.93 -30.05 1.74
CA GLY A 104 -36.35 -29.76 1.86
C GLY A 104 -36.69 -28.39 2.45
N THR A 105 -35.71 -27.57 2.86
CA THR A 105 -35.96 -26.19 3.29
C THR A 105 -36.60 -25.40 2.16
N GLU A 106 -37.71 -24.71 2.43
CA GLU A 106 -38.45 -23.93 1.45
C GLU A 106 -38.54 -22.44 1.83
N ALA A 107 -38.57 -21.57 0.83
CA ALA A 107 -38.95 -20.17 0.98
C ALA A 107 -39.83 -19.70 -0.17
N THR A 108 -40.94 -19.03 0.15
CA THR A 108 -41.81 -18.37 -0.84
C THR A 108 -41.26 -17.01 -1.22
N TYR A 109 -41.44 -16.58 -2.47
CA TYR A 109 -40.94 -15.29 -2.95
C TYR A 109 -41.97 -14.46 -3.73
N ASP A 110 -41.82 -13.13 -3.65
CA ASP A 110 -42.45 -12.17 -4.55
C ASP A 110 -41.44 -11.65 -5.59
N ARG A 111 -40.15 -11.67 -5.22
CA ARG A 111 -38.99 -11.41 -6.07
C ARG A 111 -37.92 -12.46 -5.83
N LEU A 112 -37.29 -12.95 -6.89
CA LEU A 112 -36.20 -13.94 -6.82
C LEU A 112 -34.96 -13.37 -7.48
N LEU A 113 -33.83 -13.44 -6.79
CA LEU A 113 -32.52 -13.05 -7.30
C LEU A 113 -31.61 -14.28 -7.41
N LEU A 114 -31.18 -14.59 -8.63
CA LEU A 114 -30.18 -15.60 -8.90
C LEU A 114 -28.78 -14.95 -8.91
N ALA A 115 -27.93 -15.37 -7.98
CA ALA A 115 -26.52 -14.99 -7.89
C ALA A 115 -25.64 -16.24 -7.76
N THR A 116 -25.95 -17.27 -8.56
CA THR A 116 -25.33 -18.61 -8.52
C THR A 116 -23.88 -18.64 -8.99
N GLY A 117 -23.39 -17.53 -9.54
CA GLY A 117 -21.99 -17.36 -9.95
C GLY A 117 -21.60 -18.29 -11.09
N SER A 118 -20.44 -18.93 -10.96
CA SER A 118 -19.89 -19.84 -11.96
C SER A 118 -19.26 -21.07 -11.31
N ASN A 119 -19.14 -22.14 -12.10
CA ASN A 119 -18.45 -23.37 -11.75
C ASN A 119 -17.10 -23.44 -12.48
N PRO A 120 -16.05 -24.02 -11.88
CA PRO A 120 -14.79 -24.30 -12.57
C PRO A 120 -15.00 -25.18 -13.80
N PHE A 121 -14.25 -24.91 -14.86
CA PHE A 121 -14.21 -25.78 -16.03
C PHE A 121 -13.25 -26.94 -15.78
N ILE A 122 -13.82 -28.15 -15.66
CA ILE A 122 -13.07 -29.39 -15.52
C ILE A 122 -12.69 -29.91 -16.91
N VAL A 123 -11.39 -30.08 -17.16
CA VAL A 123 -10.88 -30.58 -18.45
C VAL A 123 -11.33 -32.04 -18.63
N PRO A 124 -11.96 -32.40 -19.77
CA PRO A 124 -12.54 -33.73 -19.97
C PRO A 124 -11.47 -34.76 -20.41
N VAL A 125 -10.54 -35.07 -19.51
CA VAL A 125 -9.50 -36.09 -19.71
C VAL A 125 -9.75 -37.31 -18.82
N PRO A 126 -9.33 -38.52 -19.24
CA PRO A 126 -9.32 -39.70 -18.37
C PRO A 126 -8.59 -39.42 -17.05
N GLY A 127 -9.12 -39.94 -15.95
CA GLY A 127 -8.55 -39.76 -14.61
C GLY A 127 -8.92 -38.46 -13.91
N ARG A 128 -9.79 -37.62 -14.49
CA ARG A 128 -10.26 -36.37 -13.85
C ARG A 128 -10.99 -36.53 -12.51
N GLU A 129 -11.47 -37.74 -12.20
CA GLU A 129 -12.20 -38.08 -10.96
C GLU A 129 -11.29 -38.77 -9.92
N LEU A 130 -9.99 -38.90 -10.19
CA LEU A 130 -9.04 -39.49 -9.25
C LEU A 130 -8.92 -38.64 -7.98
N ASP A 131 -8.62 -39.28 -6.85
CA ASP A 131 -8.26 -38.53 -5.64
C ASP A 131 -7.01 -37.67 -5.91
N GLY A 132 -6.97 -36.48 -5.33
CA GLY A 132 -5.93 -35.48 -5.59
C GLY A 132 -6.10 -34.66 -6.86
N VAL A 133 -7.18 -34.86 -7.63
CA VAL A 133 -7.57 -33.96 -8.72
C VAL A 133 -8.66 -33.02 -8.21
N ILE A 134 -8.36 -31.73 -8.15
CA ILE A 134 -9.25 -30.73 -7.55
C ILE A 134 -9.37 -29.48 -8.41
N THR A 135 -10.39 -28.67 -8.10
CA THR A 135 -10.54 -27.33 -8.64
C THR A 135 -9.98 -26.30 -7.67
N TYR A 136 -10.00 -25.02 -8.07
CA TYR A 136 -9.71 -23.93 -7.15
C TYR A 136 -10.74 -22.83 -7.28
N ARG A 137 -11.70 -22.78 -6.36
CA ARG A 137 -12.80 -21.82 -6.43
C ARG A 137 -13.31 -21.36 -5.08
N ASP A 138 -13.37 -22.23 -4.08
CA ASP A 138 -13.97 -21.94 -2.78
C ASP A 138 -13.04 -22.30 -1.61
N ILE A 139 -13.54 -22.13 -0.39
CA ILE A 139 -12.80 -22.42 0.84
C ILE A 139 -12.51 -23.92 0.96
N ALA A 140 -13.40 -24.80 0.49
CA ALA A 140 -13.18 -26.24 0.56
C ALA A 140 -12.03 -26.66 -0.36
N ASP A 141 -12.00 -26.16 -1.59
CA ASP A 141 -10.87 -26.33 -2.52
C ASP A 141 -9.57 -25.83 -1.90
N THR A 142 -9.61 -24.64 -1.29
CA THR A 142 -8.43 -24.02 -0.65
C THR A 142 -7.90 -24.89 0.49
N ASN A 143 -8.77 -25.39 1.36
CA ASN A 143 -8.38 -26.27 2.47
C ASN A 143 -7.83 -27.60 1.95
N ALA A 144 -8.45 -28.19 0.93
CA ALA A 144 -7.95 -29.42 0.29
C ALA A 144 -6.54 -29.23 -0.29
N MET A 145 -6.26 -28.09 -0.91
CA MET A 145 -4.92 -27.72 -1.37
C MET A 145 -3.92 -27.59 -0.22
N ILE A 146 -4.30 -26.94 0.87
CA ILE A 146 -3.45 -26.76 2.06
C ILE A 146 -3.11 -28.11 2.69
N GLU A 147 -4.10 -28.99 2.85
CA GLU A 147 -3.94 -30.33 3.39
C GLU A 147 -3.07 -31.21 2.50
N ALA A 148 -3.26 -31.13 1.19
CA ALA A 148 -2.43 -31.85 0.22
C ALA A 148 -0.97 -31.37 0.29
N ALA A 149 -0.73 -30.06 0.37
CA ALA A 149 0.60 -29.49 0.46
C ALA A 149 1.35 -29.88 1.75
N ALA A 150 0.63 -30.18 2.83
CA ALA A 150 1.23 -30.67 4.07
C ALA A 150 1.75 -32.11 3.97
N LYS A 151 1.16 -32.94 3.09
CA LYS A 151 1.44 -34.38 2.97
C LYS A 151 2.31 -34.73 1.77
N TYR A 152 2.11 -34.03 0.66
CA TYR A 152 2.65 -34.39 -0.65
C TYR A 152 3.66 -33.33 -1.16
N LYS A 153 4.34 -33.63 -2.27
CA LYS A 153 5.47 -32.80 -2.75
C LYS A 153 5.31 -32.30 -4.17
N HIS A 154 4.57 -32.97 -5.04
CA HIS A 154 4.47 -32.61 -6.46
C HIS A 154 3.07 -32.13 -6.80
N ALA A 155 2.95 -30.89 -7.28
CA ALA A 155 1.69 -30.35 -7.78
C ALA A 155 1.79 -29.97 -9.26
N VAL A 156 0.73 -30.25 -10.01
CA VAL A 156 0.56 -29.79 -11.39
C VAL A 156 -0.67 -28.89 -11.44
N VAL A 157 -0.49 -27.65 -11.90
CA VAL A 157 -1.58 -26.70 -12.09
C VAL A 157 -1.87 -26.60 -13.59
N ILE A 158 -3.08 -27.00 -14.00
CA ILE A 158 -3.53 -26.93 -15.39
C ILE A 158 -4.23 -25.58 -15.60
N GLY A 159 -3.55 -24.66 -16.26
CA GLY A 159 -4.02 -23.32 -16.59
C GLY A 159 -3.03 -22.22 -16.18
N GLY A 160 -2.49 -21.49 -17.16
CA GLY A 160 -1.57 -20.36 -16.97
C GLY A 160 -2.25 -19.00 -16.88
N GLY A 161 -3.51 -18.96 -16.45
CA GLY A 161 -4.23 -17.72 -16.14
C GLY A 161 -3.96 -17.24 -14.71
N LEU A 162 -4.50 -16.06 -14.34
CA LEU A 162 -4.30 -15.44 -13.02
C LEU A 162 -4.46 -16.42 -11.85
N LEU A 163 -5.61 -17.07 -11.77
CA LEU A 163 -5.96 -17.99 -10.69
C LEU A 163 -5.02 -19.21 -10.62
N GLY A 164 -4.62 -19.74 -11.78
CA GLY A 164 -3.68 -20.86 -11.84
C GLY A 164 -2.27 -20.45 -11.40
N LEU A 165 -1.81 -19.25 -11.78
CA LEU A 165 -0.51 -18.74 -11.33
C LEU A 165 -0.50 -18.42 -9.83
N GLU A 166 -1.58 -17.91 -9.28
CA GLU A 166 -1.74 -17.69 -7.85
C GLU A 166 -1.81 -19.01 -7.06
N ALA A 167 -2.58 -19.98 -7.55
CA ALA A 167 -2.62 -21.34 -7.00
C ALA A 167 -1.21 -21.97 -6.96
N ALA A 168 -0.49 -21.85 -8.08
CA ALA A 168 0.85 -22.41 -8.20
C ALA A 168 1.82 -21.76 -7.21
N ASN A 169 1.77 -20.44 -7.07
CA ASN A 169 2.58 -19.73 -6.08
C ASN A 169 2.22 -20.10 -4.64
N GLY A 170 0.93 -20.18 -4.30
CA GLY A 170 0.49 -20.57 -2.96
C GLY A 170 0.96 -21.97 -2.56
N LEU A 171 0.84 -22.95 -3.47
CA LEU A 171 1.36 -24.31 -3.24
C LEU A 171 2.89 -24.35 -3.14
N MET A 172 3.59 -23.56 -3.95
CA MET A 172 5.05 -23.45 -3.90
C MET A 172 5.53 -22.86 -2.56
N LEU A 173 4.89 -21.80 -2.06
CA LEU A 173 5.19 -21.20 -0.75
C LEU A 173 4.94 -22.18 0.40
N ARG A 174 4.06 -23.17 0.21
CA ARG A 174 3.84 -24.28 1.14
C ARG A 174 4.81 -25.45 0.97
N GLY A 175 5.80 -25.31 0.09
CA GLY A 175 6.90 -26.27 -0.06
C GLY A 175 6.66 -27.38 -1.08
N MET A 176 5.65 -27.27 -1.94
CA MET A 176 5.49 -28.18 -3.08
C MET A 176 6.37 -27.76 -4.25
N GLN A 177 6.81 -28.72 -5.06
CA GLN A 177 7.34 -28.50 -6.39
C GLN A 177 6.18 -28.39 -7.37
N VAL A 178 6.01 -27.21 -7.96
CA VAL A 178 4.84 -26.91 -8.80
C VAL A 178 5.23 -26.78 -10.27
N THR A 179 4.50 -27.48 -11.14
CA THR A 179 4.57 -27.31 -12.59
C THR A 179 3.25 -26.75 -13.12
N VAL A 180 3.31 -25.60 -13.76
CA VAL A 180 2.15 -25.00 -14.45
C VAL A 180 2.13 -25.50 -15.89
N VAL A 181 1.03 -26.14 -16.28
CA VAL A 181 0.75 -26.59 -17.63
C VAL A 181 -0.19 -25.58 -18.28
N HIS A 182 0.17 -25.06 -19.45
CA HIS A 182 -0.68 -24.14 -20.18
C HIS A 182 -0.69 -24.46 -21.67
N ILE A 183 -1.89 -24.45 -22.26
CA ILE A 183 -2.08 -24.85 -23.65
C ILE A 183 -1.71 -23.73 -24.65
N ALA A 184 -1.85 -22.47 -24.26
CA ALA A 184 -1.51 -21.35 -25.12
C ALA A 184 0.02 -21.15 -25.18
N PRO A 185 0.55 -20.45 -26.20
CA PRO A 185 2.00 -20.31 -26.38
C PRO A 185 2.68 -19.37 -25.38
N TRP A 186 1.92 -18.62 -24.56
CA TRP A 186 2.42 -17.81 -23.45
C TRP A 186 1.38 -17.70 -22.32
N LEU A 187 1.82 -17.24 -21.15
CA LEU A 187 0.96 -17.07 -19.98
C LEU A 187 -0.01 -15.90 -20.14
N MET A 188 -1.21 -16.05 -19.58
CA MET A 188 -2.22 -14.99 -19.54
C MET A 188 -2.53 -14.37 -20.91
N GLU A 189 -2.65 -15.19 -21.95
CA GLU A 189 -2.82 -14.79 -23.36
C GLU A 189 -4.05 -13.93 -23.63
N ARG A 190 -5.00 -13.91 -22.71
CA ARG A 190 -6.21 -13.08 -22.76
C ARG A 190 -6.00 -11.69 -22.15
N GLN A 191 -4.92 -11.48 -21.41
CA GLN A 191 -4.61 -10.24 -20.70
C GLN A 191 -3.26 -9.64 -21.09
N LEU A 192 -2.35 -10.42 -21.65
CA LEU A 192 -1.00 -10.01 -22.01
C LEU A 192 -0.69 -10.41 -23.45
N ASP A 193 0.11 -9.58 -24.11
CA ASP A 193 0.78 -9.98 -25.34
C ASP A 193 1.91 -10.98 -25.06
N GLU A 194 2.49 -11.52 -26.13
CA GLU A 194 3.52 -12.55 -26.05
C GLU A 194 4.78 -12.07 -25.29
N VAL A 195 5.15 -10.80 -25.44
CA VAL A 195 6.36 -10.24 -24.80
C VAL A 195 6.16 -10.18 -23.29
N ALA A 196 5.08 -9.55 -22.84
CA ALA A 196 4.76 -9.45 -21.42
C ALA A 196 4.50 -10.84 -20.81
N GLY A 197 3.84 -11.75 -21.53
CA GLY A 197 3.60 -13.12 -21.11
C GLY A 197 4.89 -13.92 -20.90
N LYS A 198 5.87 -13.80 -21.80
CA LYS A 198 7.19 -14.43 -21.65
C LYS A 198 8.03 -13.80 -20.54
N MET A 199 7.94 -12.48 -20.35
CA MET A 199 8.59 -11.79 -19.23
C MET A 199 8.03 -12.30 -17.89
N LEU A 200 6.71 -12.45 -17.79
CA LEU A 200 6.05 -13.03 -16.62
C LEU A 200 6.54 -14.46 -16.37
N GLN A 201 6.52 -15.31 -17.40
CA GLN A 201 7.00 -16.68 -17.31
C GLN A 201 8.43 -16.74 -16.77
N LYS A 202 9.35 -15.96 -17.35
CA LYS A 202 10.75 -15.92 -16.90
C LYS A 202 10.86 -15.51 -15.44
N SER A 203 10.16 -14.45 -15.02
CA SER A 203 10.22 -13.97 -13.63
C SER A 203 9.68 -14.99 -12.64
N LEU A 204 8.65 -15.75 -13.02
CA LEU A 204 8.10 -16.83 -12.19
C LEU A 204 9.01 -18.08 -12.17
N GLN A 205 9.69 -18.38 -13.27
CA GLN A 205 10.70 -19.44 -13.34
C GLN A 205 11.89 -19.16 -12.41
N GLU A 206 12.37 -17.91 -12.39
CA GLU A 206 13.43 -17.46 -11.49
C GLU A 206 13.04 -17.59 -10.00
N ARG A 207 11.74 -17.66 -9.70
CA ARG A 207 11.20 -17.87 -8.34
C ARG A 207 10.96 -19.35 -8.01
N GLY A 208 11.23 -20.27 -8.93
CA GLY A 208 11.18 -21.71 -8.70
C GLY A 208 9.99 -22.44 -9.32
N LEU A 209 9.06 -21.74 -9.98
CA LEU A 209 7.95 -22.39 -10.70
C LEU A 209 8.45 -23.03 -12.00
N LYS A 210 7.95 -24.23 -12.30
CA LYS A 210 8.19 -24.90 -13.58
C LYS A 210 7.02 -24.66 -14.52
N PHE A 211 7.28 -24.63 -15.82
CA PHE A 211 6.24 -24.38 -16.84
C PHE A 211 6.36 -25.36 -17.99
N LEU A 212 5.22 -25.89 -18.42
CA LEU A 212 5.04 -26.62 -19.67
C LEU A 212 4.04 -25.83 -20.53
N ILE A 213 4.58 -24.99 -21.40
CA ILE A 213 3.83 -24.09 -22.28
C ILE A 213 3.57 -24.77 -23.63
N GLY A 214 2.37 -24.60 -24.18
CA GLY A 214 1.92 -25.30 -25.38
C GLY A 214 1.58 -26.78 -25.16
N ALA A 215 1.62 -27.25 -23.90
CA ALA A 215 1.42 -28.66 -23.58
C ALA A 215 -0.09 -29.02 -23.53
N GLN A 216 -0.44 -30.17 -24.12
CA GLN A 216 -1.80 -30.70 -24.12
C GLN A 216 -1.89 -31.93 -23.23
N THR A 217 -2.62 -31.83 -22.12
CA THR A 217 -2.91 -32.96 -21.23
C THR A 217 -3.73 -34.02 -21.96
N GLN A 218 -3.26 -35.26 -21.91
CA GLN A 218 -3.91 -36.43 -22.51
C GLN A 218 -4.68 -37.24 -21.46
N ALA A 219 -4.08 -37.52 -20.30
CA ALA A 219 -4.69 -38.29 -19.22
C ALA A 219 -4.04 -37.97 -17.85
N LEU A 220 -4.79 -38.19 -16.77
CA LEU A 220 -4.27 -38.22 -15.40
C LEU A 220 -4.15 -39.68 -14.96
N ILE A 221 -2.97 -40.07 -14.47
CA ILE A 221 -2.65 -41.46 -14.17
C ILE A 221 -2.78 -41.71 -12.67
N GLY A 222 -3.57 -42.72 -12.31
CA GLY A 222 -3.81 -43.11 -10.92
C GLY A 222 -2.77 -44.12 -10.41
N GLY A 223 -2.32 -43.91 -9.17
CA GLY A 223 -1.44 -44.80 -8.42
C GLY A 223 -2.17 -46.03 -7.86
N PRO A 224 -1.43 -46.96 -7.22
CA PRO A 224 -1.99 -48.16 -6.62
C PRO A 224 -3.05 -47.90 -5.53
N ASP A 225 -3.03 -46.72 -4.91
CA ASP A 225 -3.97 -46.25 -3.88
C ASP A 225 -5.20 -45.54 -4.47
N GLY A 226 -5.28 -45.39 -5.79
CA GLY A 226 -6.36 -44.70 -6.49
C GLY A 226 -6.23 -43.18 -6.56
N ARG A 227 -5.13 -42.60 -6.04
CA ARG A 227 -4.82 -41.17 -6.13
C ARG A 227 -4.08 -40.86 -7.42
N VAL A 228 -4.14 -39.63 -7.94
CA VAL A 228 -3.27 -39.21 -9.03
C VAL A 228 -1.80 -39.34 -8.64
N MET A 229 -0.99 -39.91 -9.56
CA MET A 229 0.46 -40.01 -9.42
C MET A 229 1.22 -39.26 -10.53
N ALA A 230 0.58 -39.05 -11.69
CA ALA A 230 1.22 -38.41 -12.83
C ALA A 230 0.22 -37.75 -13.80
N VAL A 231 0.74 -36.80 -14.59
CA VAL A 231 0.04 -36.18 -15.73
C VAL A 231 0.74 -36.57 -17.02
N GLN A 232 -0.01 -37.20 -17.93
CA GLN A 232 0.46 -37.59 -19.25
C GLN A 232 0.02 -36.57 -20.30
N PHE A 233 0.93 -36.21 -21.21
CA PHE A 233 0.71 -35.28 -22.31
C PHE A 233 0.64 -35.99 -23.67
N LYS A 234 0.10 -35.30 -24.68
CA LYS A 234 -0.06 -35.85 -26.03
C LYS A 234 1.23 -36.15 -26.77
N ASP A 235 2.33 -35.50 -26.39
CA ASP A 235 3.66 -35.76 -26.95
C ASP A 235 4.33 -37.01 -26.33
N GLY A 236 3.63 -37.69 -25.41
CA GLY A 236 4.11 -38.88 -24.71
C GLY A 236 4.92 -38.57 -23.45
N THR A 237 5.17 -37.30 -23.13
CA THR A 237 5.82 -36.93 -21.88
C THR A 237 4.90 -37.16 -20.69
N GLU A 238 5.48 -37.51 -19.54
CA GLU A 238 4.77 -37.74 -18.28
C GLU A 238 5.54 -37.07 -17.15
N ILE A 239 4.82 -36.39 -16.25
CA ILE A 239 5.41 -35.75 -15.06
C ILE A 239 4.70 -36.22 -13.78
N PRO A 240 5.44 -36.39 -12.67
CA PRO A 240 4.85 -36.78 -11.39
C PRO A 240 3.92 -35.68 -10.84
N ALA A 241 2.81 -36.09 -10.26
CA ALA A 241 1.81 -35.22 -9.65
C ALA A 241 1.05 -35.94 -8.54
N ASP A 242 1.17 -35.47 -7.30
CA ASP A 242 0.38 -35.92 -6.15
C ASP A 242 -0.91 -35.09 -5.97
N LEU A 243 -0.93 -33.92 -6.62
CA LEU A 243 -2.01 -32.95 -6.63
C LEU A 243 -2.13 -32.36 -8.04
N VAL A 244 -3.31 -32.41 -8.63
CA VAL A 244 -3.62 -31.74 -9.90
C VAL A 244 -4.70 -30.69 -9.65
N VAL A 245 -4.39 -29.43 -9.94
CA VAL A 245 -5.32 -28.30 -9.77
C VAL A 245 -5.80 -27.85 -11.13
N MET A 246 -7.10 -27.98 -11.39
CA MET A 246 -7.71 -27.51 -12.64
C MET A 246 -8.13 -26.03 -12.53
N ALA A 247 -7.36 -25.18 -13.20
CA ALA A 247 -7.59 -23.73 -13.30
C ALA A 247 -7.81 -23.30 -14.77
N ALA A 248 -8.60 -24.09 -15.52
CA ALA A 248 -8.81 -23.93 -16.96
C ALA A 248 -9.97 -22.97 -17.33
N GLY A 249 -10.35 -22.07 -16.42
CA GLY A 249 -11.45 -21.13 -16.59
C GLY A 249 -12.73 -21.53 -15.85
N ILE A 250 -13.79 -20.75 -16.05
CA ILE A 250 -15.09 -20.89 -15.37
C ILE A 250 -16.25 -20.87 -16.37
N ARG A 251 -17.38 -21.45 -15.98
CA ARG A 251 -18.64 -21.42 -16.73
C ARG A 251 -19.79 -20.91 -15.85
N PRO A 252 -20.64 -19.99 -16.34
CA PRO A 252 -21.83 -19.53 -15.62
C PRO A 252 -22.65 -20.71 -15.07
N ASN A 253 -23.03 -20.63 -13.80
CA ASN A 253 -23.81 -21.68 -13.13
C ASN A 253 -25.31 -21.44 -13.38
N ILE A 254 -25.81 -22.00 -14.49
CA ILE A 254 -27.18 -21.74 -14.99
C ILE A 254 -28.11 -22.94 -14.90
N GLU A 255 -27.67 -24.07 -14.37
CA GLU A 255 -28.45 -25.32 -14.34
C GLU A 255 -29.84 -25.14 -13.70
N LEU A 256 -29.89 -24.43 -12.56
CA LEU A 256 -31.15 -24.10 -11.87
C LEU A 256 -32.07 -23.21 -12.72
N ALA A 257 -31.50 -22.24 -13.45
CA ALA A 257 -32.26 -21.34 -14.31
C ALA A 257 -32.85 -22.06 -15.52
N CYS A 258 -32.06 -22.94 -16.15
CA CYS A 258 -32.50 -23.80 -17.24
C CYS A 258 -33.61 -24.76 -16.79
N SER A 259 -33.47 -25.41 -15.62
CA SER A 259 -34.45 -26.38 -15.13
C SER A 259 -35.82 -25.76 -14.83
N MET A 260 -35.87 -24.49 -14.43
CA MET A 260 -37.12 -23.74 -14.27
C MET A 260 -37.60 -23.02 -15.55
N GLY A 261 -36.99 -23.33 -16.70
CA GLY A 261 -37.40 -22.83 -18.01
C GLY A 261 -37.16 -21.33 -18.22
N LEU A 262 -36.11 -20.75 -17.63
CA LEU A 262 -35.63 -19.42 -18.03
C LEU A 262 -34.82 -19.51 -19.33
N TYR A 263 -34.88 -18.46 -20.14
CA TYR A 263 -34.05 -18.33 -21.33
C TYR A 263 -32.59 -18.12 -20.94
N CYS A 264 -31.76 -19.11 -21.28
CA CYS A 264 -30.33 -19.12 -21.01
C CYS A 264 -29.57 -19.40 -22.30
N GLN A 265 -28.40 -18.77 -22.47
CA GLN A 265 -27.44 -19.10 -23.52
C GLN A 265 -26.11 -19.49 -22.86
N ARG A 266 -25.12 -18.60 -22.88
CA ARG A 266 -23.88 -18.76 -22.11
C ARG A 266 -24.14 -18.54 -20.62
N GLY A 267 -25.01 -17.58 -20.29
CA GLY A 267 -25.53 -17.28 -18.96
C GLY A 267 -27.06 -17.15 -18.95
N VAL A 268 -27.63 -16.74 -17.81
CA VAL A 268 -29.05 -16.38 -17.71
C VAL A 268 -29.25 -15.03 -18.41
N VAL A 269 -30.06 -14.99 -19.46
CA VAL A 269 -30.19 -13.78 -20.28
C VAL A 269 -31.02 -12.73 -19.55
N VAL A 270 -30.42 -11.55 -19.37
CA VAL A 270 -31.03 -10.42 -18.65
C VAL A 270 -31.12 -9.16 -19.50
N THR A 271 -32.13 -8.34 -19.18
CA THR A 271 -32.33 -7.01 -19.75
C THR A 271 -31.36 -5.99 -19.15
N ASP A 272 -31.37 -4.74 -19.60
CA ASP A 272 -30.57 -3.64 -19.03
C ASP A 272 -30.87 -3.35 -17.55
N THR A 273 -31.95 -3.91 -16.97
CA THR A 273 -32.29 -3.79 -15.54
C THR A 273 -31.90 -5.02 -14.71
N MET A 274 -31.17 -5.96 -15.32
CA MET A 274 -30.79 -7.27 -14.74
C MET A 274 -31.98 -8.22 -14.48
N GLN A 275 -33.17 -7.85 -14.95
CA GLN A 275 -34.35 -8.72 -14.95
C GLN A 275 -34.22 -9.80 -16.03
N THR A 276 -34.63 -11.04 -15.72
CA THR A 276 -34.64 -12.11 -16.72
C THR A 276 -35.66 -11.81 -17.82
N VAL A 277 -35.36 -12.21 -19.06
CA VAL A 277 -36.27 -11.96 -20.19
C VAL A 277 -37.51 -12.85 -20.19
N THR A 278 -37.54 -13.89 -19.35
CA THR A 278 -38.62 -14.88 -19.32
C THR A 278 -39.61 -14.67 -18.17
N ASP A 279 -39.15 -14.18 -17.02
CA ASP A 279 -40.00 -13.96 -15.85
C ASP A 279 -39.66 -12.62 -15.17
N PRO A 280 -40.57 -11.64 -15.18
CA PRO A 280 -40.28 -10.32 -14.61
C PRO A 280 -40.14 -10.34 -13.07
N ARG A 281 -40.49 -11.44 -12.41
CA ARG A 281 -40.31 -11.60 -10.96
C ARG A 281 -38.90 -12.07 -10.60
N ILE A 282 -38.12 -12.52 -11.59
CA ILE A 282 -36.82 -13.15 -11.41
C ILE A 282 -35.72 -12.29 -12.05
N TYR A 283 -34.61 -12.17 -11.34
CA TYR A 283 -33.43 -11.41 -11.72
C TYR A 283 -32.20 -12.31 -11.67
N ALA A 284 -31.16 -11.97 -12.43
CA ALA A 284 -29.87 -12.62 -12.33
C ALA A 284 -28.76 -11.57 -12.24
N VAL A 285 -27.74 -11.83 -11.42
CA VAL A 285 -26.61 -10.92 -11.20
C VAL A 285 -25.31 -11.70 -11.05
N GLY A 286 -24.20 -11.09 -11.40
CA GLY A 286 -22.89 -11.70 -11.26
C GLY A 286 -22.50 -12.54 -12.47
N GLU A 287 -21.57 -13.48 -12.26
CA GLU A 287 -21.03 -14.31 -13.34
C GLU A 287 -22.07 -15.23 -14.01
N CYS A 288 -23.21 -15.48 -13.34
CA CYS A 288 -24.29 -16.27 -13.90
C CYS A 288 -25.12 -15.51 -14.95
N ALA A 289 -25.06 -14.17 -14.94
CA ALA A 289 -25.87 -13.31 -15.80
C ALA A 289 -25.19 -13.06 -17.15
N GLU A 290 -25.99 -13.12 -18.21
CA GLU A 290 -25.60 -12.75 -19.57
C GLU A 290 -26.36 -11.49 -19.98
N HIS A 291 -25.61 -10.41 -20.20
CA HIS A 291 -26.16 -9.13 -20.64
C HIS A 291 -25.62 -8.81 -22.03
N ARG A 292 -26.51 -8.62 -23.01
CA ARG A 292 -26.17 -8.30 -24.41
C ARG A 292 -25.13 -9.26 -25.02
N GLY A 293 -25.24 -10.56 -24.72
CA GLY A 293 -24.33 -11.61 -25.21
C GLY A 293 -23.01 -11.74 -24.43
N VAL A 294 -22.82 -10.98 -23.35
CA VAL A 294 -21.57 -10.95 -22.59
C VAL A 294 -21.80 -11.46 -21.16
N THR A 295 -20.89 -12.32 -20.70
CA THR A 295 -20.79 -12.78 -19.31
C THR A 295 -19.47 -12.29 -18.71
N TYR A 296 -19.52 -11.58 -17.58
CA TYR A 296 -18.32 -11.04 -16.93
C TYR A 296 -17.82 -11.95 -15.81
N GLY A 297 -16.50 -12.14 -15.73
CA GLY A 297 -15.80 -12.87 -14.67
C GLY A 297 -14.97 -11.97 -13.76
N LEU A 298 -15.37 -10.71 -13.57
CA LEU A 298 -14.62 -9.68 -12.86
C LEU A 298 -15.54 -8.93 -11.90
N VAL A 299 -15.09 -8.69 -10.67
CA VAL A 299 -15.92 -8.09 -9.60
C VAL A 299 -16.50 -6.72 -9.96
N ALA A 300 -15.74 -5.86 -10.63
CA ALA A 300 -16.18 -4.50 -10.97
C ALA A 300 -17.47 -4.49 -11.82
N PRO A 301 -17.53 -5.18 -12.97
CA PRO A 301 -18.78 -5.40 -13.70
C PRO A 301 -19.91 -5.98 -12.85
N LEU A 302 -19.63 -6.96 -11.99
CA LEU A 302 -20.68 -7.58 -11.16
C LEU A 302 -21.28 -6.59 -10.15
N PHE A 303 -20.47 -5.67 -9.63
CA PHE A 303 -20.93 -4.63 -8.70
C PHE A 303 -21.69 -3.51 -9.42
N GLU A 304 -21.34 -3.19 -10.67
CA GLU A 304 -22.17 -2.33 -11.53
C GLU A 304 -23.56 -2.94 -11.78
N GLN A 305 -23.61 -4.23 -12.11
CA GLN A 305 -24.86 -4.98 -12.25
C GLN A 305 -25.68 -4.93 -10.94
N ALA A 306 -25.04 -5.19 -9.79
CA ALA A 306 -25.68 -5.16 -8.49
C ALA A 306 -26.30 -3.79 -8.15
N ARG A 307 -25.59 -2.69 -8.45
CA ARG A 307 -26.11 -1.33 -8.26
C ARG A 307 -27.34 -1.05 -9.12
N VAL A 308 -27.29 -1.38 -10.41
CA VAL A 308 -28.42 -1.20 -11.32
C VAL A 308 -29.62 -2.01 -10.84
N LEU A 309 -29.41 -3.29 -10.55
CA LEU A 309 -30.44 -4.19 -10.07
C LEU A 309 -31.09 -3.70 -8.77
N ALA A 310 -30.30 -3.22 -7.80
CA ALA A 310 -30.80 -2.69 -6.55
C ALA A 310 -31.78 -1.52 -6.78
N THR A 311 -31.48 -0.59 -7.69
CA THR A 311 -32.40 0.52 -8.02
C THR A 311 -33.70 0.04 -8.64
N HIS A 312 -33.67 -1.05 -9.40
CA HIS A 312 -34.86 -1.64 -10.01
C HIS A 312 -35.70 -2.39 -8.97
N LEU A 313 -35.06 -3.16 -8.07
CA LEU A 313 -35.73 -3.80 -6.93
C LEU A 313 -36.33 -2.79 -5.97
N ALA A 314 -35.72 -1.62 -5.80
CA ALA A 314 -36.24 -0.50 -5.02
C ALA A 314 -37.37 0.29 -5.73
N GLU A 315 -37.80 -0.15 -6.92
CA GLU A 315 -38.89 0.44 -7.70
C GLU A 315 -38.63 1.89 -8.17
N PHE A 316 -37.37 2.32 -8.25
CA PHE A 316 -37.02 3.65 -8.77
C PHE A 316 -37.01 3.72 -10.30
N GLY A 317 -36.80 2.60 -11.00
CA GLY A 317 -36.93 2.51 -12.46
C GLY A 317 -35.93 3.31 -13.31
N ILE A 318 -34.85 3.83 -12.71
CA ILE A 318 -33.92 4.79 -13.34
C ILE A 318 -32.60 4.19 -13.82
N GLY A 319 -32.16 3.05 -13.27
CA GLY A 319 -30.86 2.45 -13.58
C GLY A 319 -30.89 1.56 -14.82
N ARG A 320 -29.90 1.71 -15.70
CA ARG A 320 -29.65 0.78 -16.82
C ARG A 320 -28.18 0.38 -16.85
N TYR A 321 -27.94 -0.92 -16.98
CA TYR A 321 -26.63 -1.49 -17.23
C TYR A 321 -26.43 -1.56 -18.74
N LEU A 322 -25.40 -0.87 -19.25
CA LEU A 322 -25.11 -0.78 -20.68
C LEU A 322 -23.95 -1.70 -21.12
N GLY A 323 -23.41 -2.49 -20.18
CA GLY A 323 -22.16 -3.23 -20.32
C GLY A 323 -20.97 -2.45 -19.76
N SER A 324 -19.98 -3.19 -19.25
CA SER A 324 -18.74 -2.62 -18.70
C SER A 324 -17.59 -2.71 -19.72
N GLN A 325 -16.82 -1.64 -19.87
CA GLN A 325 -15.49 -1.70 -20.45
C GLN A 325 -14.51 -2.14 -19.35
N VAL A 326 -13.71 -3.17 -19.61
CA VAL A 326 -12.85 -3.76 -18.59
C VAL A 326 -11.41 -3.28 -18.76
N SER A 327 -10.80 -2.87 -17.65
CA SER A 327 -9.35 -2.85 -17.51
C SER A 327 -8.95 -3.95 -16.53
N THR A 328 -7.82 -4.59 -16.81
CA THR A 328 -7.32 -5.71 -16.02
C THR A 328 -6.01 -5.29 -15.40
N LYS A 329 -6.07 -4.80 -14.15
CA LYS A 329 -4.90 -4.55 -13.33
C LYS A 329 -4.68 -5.74 -12.41
N LEU A 330 -3.61 -6.49 -12.63
CA LEU A 330 -3.34 -7.74 -11.93
C LEU A 330 -2.01 -7.66 -11.20
N LYS A 331 -1.91 -8.42 -10.11
CA LYS A 331 -0.66 -8.60 -9.38
C LYS A 331 -0.38 -10.09 -9.25
N VAL A 332 0.50 -10.60 -10.09
CA VAL A 332 0.87 -12.01 -10.04
C VAL A 332 2.16 -12.11 -9.23
N THR A 333 2.06 -12.66 -8.02
CA THR A 333 3.20 -12.87 -7.09
C THR A 333 4.02 -11.60 -6.80
N GLY A 334 3.41 -10.41 -6.86
CA GLY A 334 4.13 -9.15 -6.64
C GLY A 334 4.67 -8.49 -7.91
N ILE A 335 4.36 -9.03 -9.10
CA ILE A 335 4.62 -8.40 -10.40
C ILE A 335 3.34 -7.66 -10.82
N ASP A 336 3.45 -6.35 -11.05
CA ASP A 336 2.33 -5.53 -11.48
C ASP A 336 2.12 -5.65 -12.99
N LEU A 337 0.86 -5.89 -13.39
CA LEU A 337 0.43 -6.06 -14.77
C LEU A 337 -0.79 -5.18 -15.03
N PHE A 338 -0.90 -4.63 -16.23
CA PHE A 338 -2.06 -3.86 -16.65
C PHE A 338 -2.38 -4.11 -18.11
N SER A 339 -3.65 -4.35 -18.43
CA SER A 339 -4.13 -4.28 -19.81
C SER A 339 -5.52 -3.70 -19.94
N ALA A 340 -5.78 -3.05 -21.07
CA ALA A 340 -7.07 -2.49 -21.40
C ALA A 340 -7.22 -2.36 -22.93
N GLY A 341 -8.48 -2.39 -23.38
CA GLY A 341 -8.83 -2.20 -24.80
C GLY A 341 -8.26 -3.29 -25.72
N ASP A 342 -8.11 -2.94 -27.00
CA ASP A 342 -7.46 -3.78 -28.01
C ASP A 342 -5.95 -3.62 -27.96
N PHE A 343 -5.32 -4.20 -26.95
CA PHE A 343 -3.88 -4.12 -26.72
C PHE A 343 -3.07 -5.04 -27.65
N MET A 344 -3.72 -5.97 -28.34
CA MET A 344 -3.05 -6.80 -29.34
C MET A 344 -2.78 -6.00 -30.61
N GLY A 345 -3.74 -5.15 -31.00
CA GLY A 345 -3.71 -4.39 -32.25
C GLY A 345 -4.05 -5.24 -33.47
N GLY A 346 -3.80 -4.71 -34.66
CA GLY A 346 -4.08 -5.41 -35.92
C GLY A 346 -3.85 -4.53 -37.15
N GLU A 347 -4.51 -4.89 -38.25
CA GLU A 347 -4.41 -4.11 -39.48
C GLU A 347 -5.01 -2.71 -39.28
N GLY A 348 -4.25 -1.67 -39.66
CA GLY A 348 -4.64 -0.27 -39.48
C GLY A 348 -4.41 0.29 -38.07
N THR A 349 -3.66 -0.39 -37.20
CA THR A 349 -3.21 0.15 -35.91
C THR A 349 -1.70 0.46 -35.90
N GLU A 350 -1.27 1.36 -35.03
CA GLU A 350 0.12 1.72 -34.79
C GLU A 350 0.50 1.42 -33.34
N ASP A 351 1.73 0.93 -33.11
CA ASP A 351 2.23 0.60 -31.77
C ASP A 351 3.29 1.60 -31.31
N ILE A 352 3.20 2.07 -30.06
CA ILE A 352 4.32 2.69 -29.34
C ILE A 352 4.78 1.72 -28.26
N VAL A 353 6.07 1.35 -28.28
CA VAL A 353 6.63 0.34 -27.38
C VAL A 353 7.83 0.90 -26.60
N LEU A 354 7.82 0.69 -25.29
CA LEU A 354 8.97 0.87 -24.41
C LEU A 354 9.31 -0.49 -23.80
N SER A 355 10.53 -0.95 -23.99
CA SER A 355 11.03 -2.21 -23.46
C SER A 355 12.35 -1.97 -22.72
N ALA A 356 12.35 -2.22 -21.41
CA ALA A 356 13.52 -2.19 -20.55
C ALA A 356 13.61 -3.50 -19.75
N PRO A 357 14.01 -4.62 -20.38
CA PRO A 357 13.99 -5.95 -19.75
C PRO A 357 14.85 -6.05 -18.49
N TYR A 358 16.00 -5.35 -18.43
CA TYR A 358 16.86 -5.32 -17.25
C TYR A 358 16.15 -4.68 -16.04
N ALA A 359 15.32 -3.65 -16.27
CA ALA A 359 14.52 -3.02 -15.24
C ALA A 359 13.20 -3.76 -14.96
N GLY A 360 12.91 -4.83 -15.71
CA GLY A 360 11.64 -5.56 -15.62
C GLY A 360 10.44 -4.74 -16.09
N VAL A 361 10.62 -3.78 -17.02
CA VAL A 361 9.56 -2.89 -17.50
C VAL A 361 9.27 -3.12 -18.98
N TYR A 362 7.99 -3.24 -19.32
CA TYR A 362 7.49 -3.24 -20.69
C TYR A 362 6.17 -2.47 -20.77
N LYS A 363 6.03 -1.59 -21.76
CA LYS A 363 4.81 -0.83 -22.04
C LYS A 363 4.54 -0.86 -23.54
N LYS A 364 3.35 -1.29 -23.94
CA LYS A 364 2.84 -1.23 -25.31
C LYS A 364 1.55 -0.43 -25.31
N LEU A 365 1.46 0.55 -26.21
CA LEU A 365 0.28 1.35 -26.47
C LEU A 365 -0.14 1.17 -27.92
N VAL A 366 -1.41 0.88 -28.16
CA VAL A 366 -1.98 0.63 -29.49
C VAL A 366 -2.87 1.80 -29.89
N ILE A 367 -2.62 2.37 -31.06
CA ILE A 367 -3.25 3.58 -31.57
C ILE A 367 -4.00 3.25 -32.87
N LYS A 368 -5.20 3.79 -33.02
CA LYS A 368 -5.97 3.74 -34.26
C LYS A 368 -6.68 5.07 -34.46
N ASP A 369 -6.62 5.62 -35.67
CA ASP A 369 -7.28 6.88 -36.05
C ASP A 369 -6.96 8.04 -35.07
N ASP A 370 -5.68 8.16 -34.68
CA ASP A 370 -5.18 9.13 -33.70
C ASP A 370 -5.80 9.03 -32.30
N LYS A 371 -6.29 7.84 -31.92
CA LYS A 371 -6.84 7.55 -30.60
C LYS A 371 -6.15 6.34 -30.00
N LEU A 372 -5.94 6.37 -28.69
CA LEU A 372 -5.50 5.18 -27.96
C LEU A 372 -6.65 4.17 -27.93
N VAL A 373 -6.40 2.95 -28.38
CA VAL A 373 -7.40 1.85 -28.42
C VAL A 373 -7.00 0.67 -27.54
N GLY A 374 -5.73 0.57 -27.12
CA GLY A 374 -5.28 -0.48 -26.23
C GLY A 374 -3.99 -0.16 -25.50
N ALA A 375 -3.77 -0.82 -24.37
CA ALA A 375 -2.53 -0.74 -23.59
C ALA A 375 -2.20 -2.10 -22.94
N CYS A 376 -0.92 -2.49 -22.94
CA CYS A 376 -0.36 -3.65 -22.23
C CYS A 376 0.90 -3.20 -21.48
N LEU A 377 0.88 -3.27 -20.15
CA LEU A 377 1.98 -2.82 -19.28
C LEU A 377 2.41 -3.95 -18.34
N TYR A 378 3.72 -4.08 -18.14
CA TYR A 378 4.37 -5.05 -17.27
C TYR A 378 5.42 -4.33 -16.41
N GLY A 379 5.42 -4.61 -15.10
CA GLY A 379 6.33 -4.03 -14.13
C GLY A 379 5.91 -2.61 -13.73
N ASP A 380 6.06 -1.64 -14.63
CA ASP A 380 5.59 -0.27 -14.41
C ASP A 380 4.18 -0.08 -14.97
N THR A 381 3.19 -0.09 -14.09
CA THR A 381 1.76 0.04 -14.42
C THR A 381 1.13 1.33 -13.90
N VAL A 382 1.93 2.29 -13.43
CA VAL A 382 1.46 3.50 -12.75
C VAL A 382 0.48 4.30 -13.62
N ASP A 383 0.72 4.35 -14.92
CA ASP A 383 -0.06 5.12 -15.88
C ASP A 383 -1.28 4.38 -16.46
N GLY A 384 -1.48 3.11 -16.10
CA GLY A 384 -2.54 2.27 -16.69
C GLY A 384 -3.94 2.89 -16.60
N ALA A 385 -4.28 3.48 -15.45
CA ALA A 385 -5.58 4.13 -15.25
C ALA A 385 -5.77 5.34 -16.19
N TRP A 386 -4.71 6.09 -16.45
CA TRP A 386 -4.76 7.26 -17.33
C TRP A 386 -4.91 6.83 -18.80
N TYR A 387 -4.20 5.80 -19.24
CA TYR A 387 -4.41 5.21 -20.56
C TYR A 387 -5.85 4.70 -20.73
N PHE A 388 -6.42 4.07 -19.72
CA PHE A 388 -7.81 3.63 -19.76
C PHE A 388 -8.81 4.79 -19.84
N LYS A 389 -8.53 5.90 -19.14
CA LYS A 389 -9.32 7.12 -19.27
C LYS A 389 -9.30 7.66 -20.70
N LEU A 390 -8.12 7.80 -21.32
CA LEU A 390 -7.99 8.24 -22.71
C LEU A 390 -8.78 7.36 -23.69
N MET A 391 -8.76 6.04 -23.49
CA MET A 391 -9.55 5.08 -24.28
C MET A 391 -11.06 5.30 -24.11
N ARG A 392 -11.53 5.46 -22.85
CA ARG A 392 -12.95 5.70 -22.54
C ARG A 392 -13.47 7.00 -23.15
N GLU A 393 -12.65 8.05 -23.12
CA GLU A 393 -12.99 9.37 -23.68
C GLU A 393 -12.89 9.41 -25.21
N GLY A 394 -12.12 8.49 -25.82
CA GLY A 394 -11.84 8.52 -27.25
C GLY A 394 -11.14 9.80 -27.68
N ARG A 395 -10.32 10.38 -26.80
CA ARG A 395 -9.60 11.65 -26.99
C ARG A 395 -8.55 11.50 -28.11
N PRO A 396 -8.49 12.42 -29.10
CA PRO A 396 -7.38 12.49 -30.03
C PRO A 396 -6.05 12.74 -29.30
N ILE A 397 -4.99 12.02 -29.65
CA ILE A 397 -3.71 12.04 -28.92
C ILE A 397 -2.61 12.83 -29.63
N ARG A 398 -2.87 13.45 -30.78
CA ARG A 398 -1.87 14.16 -31.60
C ARG A 398 -0.99 15.14 -30.83
N ASP A 399 -1.56 15.87 -29.87
CA ASP A 399 -0.86 16.89 -29.08
C ASP A 399 0.06 16.31 -27.99
N ILE A 400 -0.18 15.06 -27.59
CA ILE A 400 0.55 14.39 -26.52
C ILE A 400 1.34 13.16 -26.99
N ARG A 401 1.26 12.80 -28.28
CA ARG A 401 1.76 11.53 -28.83
C ARG A 401 3.22 11.26 -28.49
N ASP A 402 4.07 12.28 -28.57
CA ASP A 402 5.52 12.22 -28.35
C ASP A 402 5.87 11.92 -26.87
N ARG A 403 4.95 12.27 -25.96
CA ARG A 403 5.12 12.15 -24.50
C ARG A 403 4.23 11.04 -23.91
N LEU A 404 3.28 10.52 -24.69
CA LEU A 404 2.25 9.59 -24.29
C LEU A 404 2.83 8.39 -23.54
N MET A 405 3.95 7.82 -24.02
CA MET A 405 4.61 6.65 -23.41
C MET A 405 5.10 6.88 -21.97
N PHE A 406 5.41 8.12 -21.61
CA PHE A 406 5.98 8.46 -20.30
C PHE A 406 4.93 8.83 -19.26
N GLY A 407 3.64 8.69 -19.59
CA GLY A 407 2.57 8.91 -18.63
C GLY A 407 2.14 10.36 -18.47
N GLU A 408 1.05 10.54 -17.72
CA GLU A 408 0.35 11.81 -17.50
C GLU A 408 1.26 12.91 -16.94
N SER A 409 2.16 12.55 -16.01
CA SER A 409 3.05 13.51 -15.33
C SER A 409 4.07 14.17 -16.25
N ASN A 410 4.31 13.61 -17.45
CA ASN A 410 5.28 14.15 -18.40
C ASN A 410 4.64 15.04 -19.48
N ILE A 411 3.31 15.20 -19.47
CA ILE A 411 2.58 16.03 -20.44
C ILE A 411 2.45 17.49 -19.98
N GLY A 412 2.70 17.79 -18.70
CA GLY A 412 2.71 19.15 -18.16
C GLY A 412 4.05 19.87 -18.32
N ASP A 413 4.03 21.06 -18.92
CA ASP A 413 5.15 22.00 -18.97
C ASP A 413 5.30 22.76 -17.64
N THR A 414 6.55 22.91 -17.16
CA THR A 414 7.00 23.62 -15.95
C THR A 414 6.42 23.21 -14.59
N GLY A 415 7.32 22.85 -13.68
CA GLY A 415 6.99 22.23 -12.40
C GLY A 415 6.11 23.06 -11.48
N HIS A 416 5.00 22.46 -11.05
CA HIS A 416 4.39 22.55 -9.73
C HIS A 416 3.60 21.23 -9.53
N GLU A 417 3.65 20.70 -8.30
CA GLU A 417 2.69 19.73 -7.72
C GLU A 417 2.74 18.23 -8.11
N GLY A 418 3.36 17.44 -7.23
CA GLY A 418 3.06 16.00 -7.05
C GLY A 418 1.83 15.73 -6.15
N HIS A 419 1.04 16.74 -5.83
CA HIS A 419 -0.16 16.64 -4.97
C HIS A 419 -1.49 16.64 -5.76
N ASN A 420 -1.45 16.83 -7.08
CA ASN A 420 -2.63 17.25 -7.82
C ASN A 420 -3.29 16.18 -8.70
N LYS A 421 -3.08 14.88 -8.43
CA LYS A 421 -3.86 13.85 -9.16
C LYS A 421 -5.33 13.87 -8.73
N ALA A 422 -5.58 14.05 -7.43
CA ALA A 422 -6.94 14.13 -6.87
C ALA A 422 -7.69 15.43 -7.23
N ALA A 423 -7.02 16.59 -7.30
CA ALA A 423 -7.72 17.84 -7.64
C ALA A 423 -8.00 17.95 -9.14
N ALA A 424 -7.11 17.44 -10.01
CA ALA A 424 -7.30 17.46 -11.46
C ALA A 424 -8.37 16.46 -11.98
N MET A 425 -8.77 15.48 -11.18
CA MET A 425 -9.86 14.54 -11.54
C MET A 425 -11.23 15.24 -11.58
N ALA A 426 -12.08 14.85 -12.52
CA ALA A 426 -13.50 15.22 -12.53
C ALA A 426 -14.30 14.34 -11.53
N ASP A 427 -15.48 14.78 -11.09
CA ASP A 427 -16.27 14.05 -10.09
C ASP A 427 -16.77 12.68 -10.59
N ASP A 428 -16.89 12.50 -11.90
CA ASP A 428 -17.23 11.24 -12.55
C ASP A 428 -16.02 10.33 -12.80
N ASP A 429 -14.79 10.81 -12.58
CA ASP A 429 -13.58 10.00 -12.74
C ASP A 429 -13.56 8.84 -11.75
N GLU A 430 -13.23 7.65 -12.25
CA GLU A 430 -13.19 6.43 -11.46
C GLU A 430 -11.91 6.36 -10.63
N VAL A 431 -12.07 6.13 -9.32
CA VAL A 431 -10.97 6.07 -8.34
C VAL A 431 -10.70 4.63 -7.94
N CYS A 432 -11.76 3.90 -7.58
CA CYS A 432 -11.67 2.49 -7.23
C CYS A 432 -12.31 1.66 -8.34
N GLY A 433 -11.49 1.12 -9.25
CA GLY A 433 -12.01 0.26 -10.31
C GLY A 433 -12.70 -0.99 -9.78
N CYS A 434 -12.14 -1.65 -8.77
CA CYS A 434 -12.71 -2.86 -8.18
C CYS A 434 -14.14 -2.66 -7.61
N ASN A 435 -14.48 -1.46 -7.14
CA ASN A 435 -15.81 -1.15 -6.60
C ASN A 435 -16.60 -0.16 -7.47
N GLY A 436 -16.06 0.29 -8.61
CA GLY A 436 -16.62 1.35 -9.45
C GLY A 436 -16.93 2.64 -8.68
N VAL A 437 -16.05 3.05 -7.76
CA VAL A 437 -16.26 4.25 -6.93
C VAL A 437 -15.58 5.44 -7.60
N THR A 438 -16.35 6.49 -7.88
CA THR A 438 -15.85 7.73 -8.49
C THR A 438 -15.29 8.71 -7.46
N LYS A 439 -14.53 9.71 -7.93
CA LYS A 439 -14.09 10.86 -7.13
C LYS A 439 -15.26 11.49 -6.42
N GLY A 440 -16.32 11.86 -7.14
CA GLY A 440 -17.50 12.53 -6.61
C GLY A 440 -18.20 11.70 -5.53
N THR A 441 -18.23 10.37 -5.66
CA THR A 441 -18.78 9.48 -4.62
C THR A 441 -17.96 9.54 -3.34
N ILE A 442 -16.63 9.52 -3.46
CA ILE A 442 -15.70 9.62 -2.33
C ILE A 442 -15.78 11.01 -1.70
N CYS A 443 -15.69 12.07 -2.52
CA CYS A 443 -15.77 13.46 -2.09
C CYS A 443 -17.09 13.75 -1.37
N LYS A 444 -18.22 13.35 -1.95
CA LYS A 444 -19.55 13.50 -1.36
C LYS A 444 -19.67 12.74 -0.04
N ALA A 445 -19.19 11.49 0.01
CA ALA A 445 -19.19 10.73 1.26
C ALA A 445 -18.34 11.41 2.34
N ILE A 446 -17.16 11.93 1.98
CA ILE A 446 -16.28 12.68 2.89
C ILE A 446 -16.99 13.93 3.43
N GLN A 447 -17.62 14.71 2.56
CA GLN A 447 -18.28 15.97 2.92
C GLN A 447 -19.57 15.74 3.72
N GLU A 448 -20.48 14.89 3.24
CA GLU A 448 -21.79 14.69 3.86
C GLU A 448 -21.72 13.91 5.18
N LYS A 449 -20.76 12.99 5.29
CA LYS A 449 -20.62 12.12 6.48
C LYS A 449 -19.44 12.52 7.37
N GLY A 450 -18.68 13.54 7.00
CA GLY A 450 -17.51 13.99 7.76
C GLY A 450 -16.47 12.89 7.95
N LEU A 451 -16.05 12.25 6.86
CA LEU A 451 -15.08 11.14 6.93
C LEU A 451 -13.66 11.70 6.91
N PHE A 452 -12.80 11.25 7.82
CA PHE A 452 -11.45 11.80 7.96
C PHE A 452 -10.35 10.74 7.83
N THR A 453 -10.70 9.46 7.80
CA THR A 453 -9.76 8.34 7.70
C THR A 453 -10.02 7.44 6.50
N LEU A 454 -8.97 6.77 6.02
CA LEU A 454 -9.09 5.78 4.95
C LEU A 454 -10.02 4.61 5.35
N GLU A 455 -9.99 4.18 6.61
CA GLU A 455 -10.90 3.18 7.17
C GLU A 455 -12.37 3.60 7.07
N GLU A 456 -12.67 4.86 7.40
CA GLU A 456 -14.03 5.41 7.26
C GLU A 456 -14.45 5.49 5.79
N VAL A 457 -13.55 5.95 4.90
CA VAL A 457 -13.84 5.96 3.46
C VAL A 457 -14.05 4.54 2.95
N ARG A 458 -13.25 3.54 3.37
CA ARG A 458 -13.47 2.12 3.05
C ARG A 458 -14.82 1.63 3.56
N LYS A 459 -15.16 1.94 4.81
CA LYS A 459 -16.43 1.53 5.43
C LYS A 459 -17.63 2.12 4.68
N HIS A 460 -17.56 3.39 4.29
CA HIS A 460 -18.70 4.13 3.75
C HIS A 460 -18.80 4.17 2.22
N THR A 461 -17.68 4.00 1.51
CA THR A 461 -17.64 4.02 0.03
C THR A 461 -17.20 2.69 -0.58
N LYS A 462 -16.62 1.79 0.23
CA LYS A 462 -15.96 0.55 -0.21
C LYS A 462 -14.73 0.77 -1.10
N ALA A 463 -14.37 2.02 -1.43
CA ALA A 463 -13.11 2.31 -2.12
C ALA A 463 -11.93 1.80 -1.27
N SER A 464 -10.88 1.26 -1.92
CA SER A 464 -9.71 0.63 -1.27
C SER A 464 -9.99 -0.69 -0.52
N ALA A 465 -11.25 -1.10 -0.30
CA ALA A 465 -11.58 -2.26 0.54
C ALA A 465 -11.41 -3.64 -0.12
N SER A 466 -11.43 -3.74 -1.45
CA SER A 466 -11.41 -5.05 -2.15
C SER A 466 -10.01 -5.50 -2.58
N CYS A 467 -9.32 -4.68 -3.37
CA CYS A 467 -8.04 -5.04 -3.99
C CYS A 467 -6.89 -4.11 -3.54
N GLY A 468 -7.18 -3.07 -2.76
CA GLY A 468 -6.19 -2.11 -2.23
C GLY A 468 -5.49 -1.21 -3.25
N SER A 469 -5.65 -1.42 -4.56
CA SER A 469 -4.87 -0.73 -5.61
C SER A 469 -5.08 0.79 -5.69
N CYS A 470 -6.27 1.26 -5.31
CA CYS A 470 -6.63 2.67 -5.29
C CYS A 470 -6.34 3.35 -3.95
N THR A 471 -5.75 2.66 -2.97
CA THR A 471 -5.54 3.19 -1.61
C THR A 471 -4.85 4.54 -1.63
N GLY A 472 -3.73 4.67 -2.35
CA GLY A 472 -3.01 5.94 -2.42
C GLY A 472 -3.82 7.07 -3.06
N LEU A 473 -4.70 6.78 -4.03
CA LEU A 473 -5.55 7.78 -4.67
C LEU A 473 -6.76 8.16 -3.79
N VAL A 474 -7.30 7.19 -3.05
CA VAL A 474 -8.35 7.42 -2.04
C VAL A 474 -7.79 8.28 -0.90
N GLU A 475 -6.56 8.02 -0.46
CA GLU A 475 -5.86 8.86 0.52
C GLU A 475 -5.65 10.28 -0.03
N GLN A 476 -5.24 10.44 -1.29
CA GLN A 476 -5.13 11.76 -1.94
C GLN A 476 -6.48 12.49 -2.05
N LEU A 477 -7.56 11.79 -2.36
CA LEU A 477 -8.91 12.39 -2.43
C LEU A 477 -9.47 12.73 -1.06
N LEU A 478 -9.15 11.91 -0.05
CA LEU A 478 -9.46 12.21 1.34
C LEU A 478 -8.72 13.48 1.79
N MET A 479 -7.42 13.59 1.47
CA MET A 479 -6.62 14.80 1.70
C MET A 479 -7.17 16.03 0.94
N PHE A 480 -7.59 15.84 -0.31
CA PHE A 480 -8.09 16.92 -1.16
C PHE A 480 -9.46 17.42 -0.70
N THR A 481 -10.39 16.51 -0.39
CA THR A 481 -11.80 16.84 -0.12
C THR A 481 -12.03 17.27 1.32
N ALA A 482 -11.37 16.61 2.28
CA ALA A 482 -11.45 17.01 3.69
C ALA A 482 -10.58 18.25 3.99
N GLY A 483 -9.75 18.69 3.04
CA GLY A 483 -8.79 19.78 3.23
C GLY A 483 -7.75 19.47 4.31
N GLY A 484 -7.22 20.52 4.95
CA GLY A 484 -6.24 20.42 6.04
C GLY A 484 -6.72 19.67 7.29
N ASP A 485 -7.99 19.25 7.33
CA ASP A 485 -8.57 18.38 8.37
C ASP A 485 -8.40 16.88 8.08
N TYR A 486 -7.56 16.51 7.09
CA TYR A 486 -7.12 15.14 6.87
C TYR A 486 -6.49 14.53 8.14
N SER A 487 -7.26 13.67 8.81
CA SER A 487 -6.81 12.94 9.99
C SER A 487 -6.19 11.62 9.53
N ALA A 488 -4.90 11.62 9.21
CA ALA A 488 -4.15 10.37 9.15
C ALA A 488 -4.22 9.69 10.53
N THR A 489 -5.18 8.78 10.73
CA THR A 489 -5.53 8.13 12.02
C THR A 489 -6.21 9.09 13.01
N PRO A 490 -6.98 8.60 14.01
CA PRO A 490 -8.04 9.37 14.69
C PRO A 490 -7.50 10.63 15.37
N LYS A 491 -8.37 11.64 15.55
CA LYS A 491 -8.07 12.94 16.19
C LYS A 491 -7.32 12.86 17.53
N LYS A 492 -7.26 11.69 18.16
CA LYS A 492 -6.31 11.34 19.22
C LYS A 492 -5.84 9.89 19.08
N LYS A 493 -4.80 9.65 18.29
CA LYS A 493 -4.07 8.37 18.34
C LYS A 493 -3.19 8.36 19.59
N ALA A 494 -3.45 7.40 20.48
CA ALA A 494 -2.60 7.18 21.64
C ALA A 494 -1.15 6.94 21.22
N LEU A 495 -0.20 7.44 22.02
CA LEU A 495 1.24 7.34 21.73
C LEU A 495 1.70 5.88 21.59
N CYS A 496 1.17 4.99 22.42
CA CYS A 496 1.29 3.53 22.33
C CYS A 496 0.24 2.87 23.23
N GLY A 497 0.16 1.54 23.28
CA GLY A 497 -0.80 0.82 24.13
C GLY A 497 -0.67 1.07 25.65
N CYS A 498 0.41 1.71 26.11
CA CYS A 498 0.64 2.02 27.52
C CYS A 498 -0.10 3.26 28.03
N THR A 499 -0.74 4.04 27.17
CA THR A 499 -1.55 5.22 27.51
C THR A 499 -2.71 5.37 26.53
N ASP A 500 -3.68 6.21 26.87
CA ASP A 500 -4.69 6.70 25.90
C ASP A 500 -4.33 8.08 25.34
N LEU A 501 -3.30 8.73 25.92
CA LEU A 501 -2.92 10.09 25.57
C LEU A 501 -2.20 10.15 24.23
N SER A 502 -2.52 11.19 23.45
CA SER A 502 -1.85 11.48 22.19
C SER A 502 -0.45 12.08 22.40
N HIS A 503 0.31 12.18 21.31
CA HIS A 503 1.59 12.89 21.30
C HIS A 503 1.45 14.34 21.78
N ASP A 504 0.41 15.04 21.34
CA ASP A 504 0.17 16.45 21.70
C ASP A 504 -0.19 16.60 23.18
N GLU A 505 -1.05 15.73 23.70
CA GLU A 505 -1.46 15.76 25.11
C GLU A 505 -0.26 15.50 26.04
N VAL A 506 0.58 14.54 25.69
CA VAL A 506 1.80 14.23 26.44
C VAL A 506 2.79 15.41 26.38
N ARG A 507 3.02 16.01 25.20
CA ARG A 507 3.92 17.17 25.08
C ARG A 507 3.38 18.37 25.86
N GLN A 508 2.08 18.62 25.79
CA GLN A 508 1.45 19.73 26.49
C GLN A 508 1.55 19.55 28.01
N ALA A 509 1.33 18.34 28.51
CA ALA A 509 1.51 18.04 29.93
C ALA A 509 2.97 18.23 30.40
N ILE A 510 3.95 17.82 29.60
CA ILE A 510 5.38 18.04 29.92
C ILE A 510 5.74 19.53 29.94
N ARG A 511 5.19 20.32 29.02
CA ARG A 511 5.45 21.76 28.89
C ARG A 511 4.78 22.60 29.98
N THR A 512 3.67 22.13 30.52
CA THR A 512 2.90 22.87 31.52
C THR A 512 3.42 22.55 32.92
N PRO A 513 3.93 23.54 33.69
CA PRO A 513 4.27 23.32 35.09
C PRO A 513 3.06 22.83 35.90
N LEU A 514 3.31 22.02 36.92
CA LEU A 514 2.31 21.53 37.85
C LEU A 514 1.73 22.69 38.68
N PRO A 515 0.56 22.52 39.32
CA PRO A 515 -0.09 23.58 40.11
C PRO A 515 0.78 24.18 41.23
N ASP A 516 1.76 23.42 41.74
CA ASP A 516 2.73 23.86 42.75
C ASP A 516 3.99 24.55 42.14
N GLY A 517 3.99 24.78 40.83
CA GLY A 517 5.10 25.38 40.07
C GLY A 517 6.22 24.41 39.70
N SER A 518 6.14 23.14 40.12
CA SER A 518 7.15 22.14 39.78
C SER A 518 7.03 21.64 38.33
N LYS A 519 8.14 21.16 37.76
CA LYS A 519 8.21 20.66 36.37
C LYS A 519 8.32 19.14 36.34
N LEU A 520 7.81 18.51 35.27
CA LEU A 520 8.09 17.11 34.98
C LEU A 520 9.46 16.99 34.31
N LEU A 521 10.45 16.46 35.04
CA LEU A 521 11.85 16.39 34.59
C LEU A 521 12.37 14.98 34.31
N THR A 522 11.60 13.93 34.60
CA THR A 522 12.01 12.53 34.42
C THR A 522 10.90 11.70 33.78
N ILE A 523 11.26 10.63 33.05
CA ILE A 523 10.30 9.70 32.44
C ILE A 523 9.35 9.12 33.50
N ALA A 524 9.90 8.74 34.66
CA ALA A 524 9.12 8.20 35.77
C ALA A 524 8.11 9.21 36.34
N ALA A 525 8.49 10.49 36.44
CA ALA A 525 7.57 11.54 36.88
C ALA A 525 6.43 11.74 35.88
N VAL A 526 6.73 11.76 34.57
CA VAL A 526 5.70 11.87 33.53
C VAL A 526 4.74 10.69 33.56
N MET A 527 5.26 9.45 33.60
CA MET A 527 4.44 8.25 33.63
C MET A 527 3.53 8.20 34.86
N ARG A 528 4.04 8.60 36.05
CA ARG A 528 3.24 8.67 37.28
C ARG A 528 2.17 9.74 37.18
N HIS A 529 2.53 10.93 36.73
CA HIS A 529 1.61 12.06 36.63
C HIS A 529 0.47 11.81 35.64
N LEU A 530 0.79 11.15 34.51
CA LEU A 530 -0.16 10.86 33.44
C LEU A 530 -0.83 9.48 33.55
N ASN A 531 -0.70 8.79 34.69
CA ASN A 531 -1.30 7.48 34.95
C ASN A 531 -1.01 6.44 33.88
N TRP A 532 0.26 6.29 33.50
CA TRP A 532 0.70 5.30 32.52
C TRP A 532 0.31 3.89 32.97
N ARG A 533 -0.26 3.08 32.08
CA ARG A 533 -0.71 1.70 32.40
C ARG A 533 0.44 0.78 32.78
N THR A 534 1.61 1.01 32.20
CA THR A 534 2.81 0.21 32.46
C THR A 534 3.84 1.05 33.22
N PRO A 535 4.31 0.61 34.40
CA PRO A 535 5.21 1.41 35.23
C PRO A 535 6.61 1.61 34.62
N ASN A 536 7.00 0.74 33.68
CA ASN A 536 8.31 0.79 33.01
C ASN A 536 8.23 1.30 31.56
N GLY A 537 7.04 1.60 31.04
CA GLY A 537 6.81 1.92 29.63
C GLY A 537 7.17 0.77 28.67
N CYS A 538 7.24 1.09 27.37
CA CYS A 538 7.64 0.17 26.30
C CYS A 538 8.67 0.83 25.36
N ALA A 539 9.15 0.06 24.37
CA ALA A 539 10.12 0.53 23.38
C ALA A 539 9.63 1.69 22.50
N THR A 540 8.32 1.98 22.48
CA THR A 540 7.73 3.13 21.77
C THR A 540 7.72 4.38 22.63
N CYS A 541 7.22 4.29 23.86
CA CYS A 541 6.99 5.49 24.68
C CYS A 541 8.21 5.98 25.43
N ARG A 542 9.12 5.10 25.86
CA ARG A 542 10.31 5.55 26.60
C ARG A 542 11.18 6.51 25.77
N PRO A 543 11.55 6.21 24.51
CA PRO A 543 12.34 7.15 23.73
C PRO A 543 11.58 8.45 23.43
N ALA A 544 10.28 8.38 23.18
CA ALA A 544 9.44 9.55 22.93
C ALA A 544 9.37 10.48 24.15
N LEU A 545 9.12 9.92 25.34
CA LEU A 545 9.08 10.67 26.60
C LEU A 545 10.44 11.30 26.91
N ASN A 546 11.53 10.55 26.73
CA ASN A 546 12.88 11.08 26.91
C ASN A 546 13.12 12.29 25.98
N TYR A 547 12.79 12.14 24.69
CA TYR A 547 12.94 13.21 23.71
C TYR A 547 12.10 14.45 24.06
N TYR A 548 10.84 14.29 24.47
CA TYR A 548 10.00 15.43 24.84
C TYR A 548 10.49 16.15 26.09
N LEU A 549 11.02 15.43 27.07
CA LEU A 549 11.63 16.02 28.26
C LEU A 549 12.86 16.86 27.87
N ILE A 550 13.84 16.28 27.19
CA ILE A 550 15.10 16.97 26.86
C ILE A 550 14.93 18.09 25.82
N SER A 551 13.91 18.02 24.96
CA SER A 551 13.60 19.09 23.99
C SER A 551 12.79 20.23 24.60
N THR A 552 12.04 19.98 25.68
CA THR A 552 11.22 21.00 26.35
C THR A 552 11.98 21.70 27.47
N TRP A 553 12.77 20.95 28.24
CA TRP A 553 13.51 21.44 29.41
C TRP A 553 15.02 21.15 29.25
N PRO A 554 15.70 21.75 28.25
CA PRO A 554 17.13 21.55 28.08
C PRO A 554 17.89 21.97 29.35
N LYS A 555 18.93 21.22 29.71
CA LYS A 555 19.75 21.39 30.92
C LYS A 555 19.06 21.13 32.27
N GLU A 556 17.72 21.01 32.31
CA GLU A 556 16.95 20.70 33.53
C GLU A 556 16.42 19.25 33.54
N ALA A 557 15.94 18.74 32.41
CA ALA A 557 15.44 17.37 32.30
C ALA A 557 16.57 16.35 32.47
N GLN A 558 16.27 15.24 33.14
CA GLN A 558 17.18 14.12 33.27
C GLN A 558 17.06 13.21 32.05
N ASP A 559 18.10 13.20 31.21
CA ASP A 559 18.21 12.26 30.08
C ASP A 559 18.30 10.80 30.57
N ASP A 560 17.61 9.90 29.85
CA ASP A 560 17.69 8.44 30.01
C ASP A 560 18.34 7.81 28.76
N PRO A 561 19.67 7.63 28.72
CA PRO A 561 20.35 7.01 27.58
C PRO A 561 19.87 5.59 27.25
N GLN A 562 19.37 4.83 28.24
CA GLN A 562 18.86 3.47 28.04
C GLN A 562 17.53 3.48 27.28
N SER A 563 16.78 4.58 27.31
CA SER A 563 15.54 4.73 26.54
C SER A 563 15.76 4.91 25.03
N ARG A 564 16.96 5.31 24.61
CA ARG A 564 17.28 5.56 23.19
C ARG A 564 17.46 4.24 22.44
N PHE A 565 17.25 4.28 21.11
CA PHE A 565 17.53 3.12 20.26
C PHE A 565 19.01 2.72 20.35
N ILE A 566 19.32 1.44 20.11
CA ILE A 566 20.70 0.93 20.18
C ILE A 566 21.67 1.76 19.32
N ASN A 567 21.24 2.18 18.13
CA ASN A 567 22.06 2.98 17.23
C ASN A 567 22.40 4.37 17.76
N GLU A 568 21.55 4.92 18.64
CA GLU A 568 21.73 6.23 19.25
C GLU A 568 22.64 6.15 20.47
N ARG A 569 22.42 5.17 21.35
CA ARG A 569 23.22 5.02 22.58
C ARG A 569 24.59 4.37 22.36
N SER A 570 24.76 3.62 21.28
CA SER A 570 26.06 3.09 20.86
C SER A 570 26.79 4.02 19.89
N HIS A 571 26.13 5.10 19.43
CA HIS A 571 26.65 6.04 18.42
C HIS A 571 27.21 5.35 17.17
N ALA A 572 26.68 4.17 16.84
CA ALA A 572 27.11 3.26 15.78
C ALA A 572 25.92 2.41 15.35
N ASN A 573 25.85 2.02 14.07
CA ASN A 573 24.68 1.34 13.54
C ASN A 573 24.83 -0.18 13.54
N ILE A 574 23.90 -0.91 14.16
CA ILE A 574 23.89 -2.37 14.10
C ILE A 574 23.63 -2.86 12.66
N GLN A 575 24.41 -3.83 12.22
CA GLN A 575 24.38 -4.44 10.88
C GLN A 575 23.66 -5.79 10.92
N LYS A 576 23.40 -6.36 9.73
CA LYS A 576 22.63 -7.61 9.59
C LYS A 576 23.25 -8.81 10.31
N ASP A 577 24.58 -8.84 10.42
CA ASP A 577 25.36 -9.88 11.08
C ASP A 577 25.61 -9.61 12.58
N GLY A 578 24.98 -8.57 13.13
CA GLY A 578 25.15 -8.17 14.53
C GLY A 578 26.41 -7.32 14.80
N THR A 579 27.25 -7.09 13.80
CA THR A 579 28.36 -6.11 13.89
C THR A 579 27.83 -4.68 13.82
N TYR A 580 28.71 -3.70 13.92
CA TYR A 580 28.38 -2.28 13.91
C TYR A 580 29.05 -1.56 12.76
N SER A 581 28.50 -0.40 12.40
CA SER A 581 29.17 0.56 11.54
C SER A 581 29.45 1.88 12.22
N VAL A 582 30.64 2.41 11.94
CA VAL A 582 31.20 3.62 12.54
C VAL A 582 31.40 4.65 11.43
N VAL A 583 30.83 5.83 11.61
CA VAL A 583 30.90 6.92 10.64
C VAL A 583 31.47 8.15 11.33
N PRO A 584 32.79 8.42 11.23
CA PRO A 584 33.37 9.63 11.76
C PRO A 584 32.83 10.86 11.04
N ARG A 585 32.76 11.98 11.75
CA ARG A 585 32.28 13.25 11.22
C ARG A 585 33.34 13.87 10.30
N MET A 586 32.88 14.30 9.14
CA MET A 586 33.64 15.04 8.12
C MET A 586 32.85 16.31 7.83
N TRP A 587 33.35 17.46 8.28
CA TRP A 587 32.60 18.72 8.27
C TRP A 587 32.37 19.20 6.83
N GLY A 588 31.11 19.31 6.42
CA GLY A 588 30.74 19.66 5.05
C GLY A 588 31.23 18.65 3.99
N GLY A 589 31.59 17.43 4.39
CA GLY A 589 32.15 16.41 3.51
C GLY A 589 33.66 16.51 3.24
N GLU A 590 34.36 17.41 3.94
CA GLU A 590 35.80 17.62 3.81
C GLU A 590 36.61 16.74 4.77
N THR A 591 37.81 16.36 4.35
CA THR A 591 38.79 15.60 5.15
C THR A 591 40.20 16.02 4.80
N SER A 592 41.13 15.77 5.71
CA SER A 592 42.56 15.93 5.53
C SER A 592 43.27 14.59 5.28
N ALA A 593 44.52 14.65 4.78
CA ALA A 593 45.38 13.47 4.67
C ALA A 593 45.64 12.80 6.04
N ALA A 594 45.71 13.59 7.12
CA ALA A 594 45.90 13.07 8.47
C ALA A 594 44.66 12.29 8.97
N GLU A 595 43.45 12.80 8.71
CA GLU A 595 42.19 12.08 9.02
C GLU A 595 42.05 10.80 8.18
N LEU A 596 42.37 10.85 6.89
CA LEU A 596 42.36 9.68 6.02
C LEU A 596 43.35 8.60 6.49
N ARG A 597 44.56 8.99 6.91
CA ARG A 597 45.54 8.07 7.50
C ARG A 597 45.01 7.43 8.78
N ARG A 598 44.45 8.23 9.71
CA ARG A 598 43.83 7.68 10.93
C ARG A 598 42.72 6.67 10.64
N ILE A 599 41.86 6.97 9.66
CA ILE A 599 40.81 6.03 9.23
C ILE A 599 41.43 4.74 8.69
N ALA A 600 42.45 4.82 7.84
CA ALA A 600 43.14 3.66 7.31
C ALA A 600 43.82 2.83 8.41
N ASP A 601 44.54 3.48 9.33
CA ASP A 601 45.22 2.82 10.45
C ASP A 601 44.22 2.05 11.35
N VAL A 602 43.05 2.63 11.60
CA VAL A 602 41.94 1.98 12.34
C VAL A 602 41.38 0.79 11.57
N VAL A 603 41.15 0.93 10.26
CA VAL A 603 40.66 -0.17 9.42
C VAL A 603 41.60 -1.36 9.48
N ASP A 604 42.91 -1.12 9.36
CA ASP A 604 43.93 -2.17 9.41
C ASP A 604 44.02 -2.80 10.81
N LYS A 605 44.10 -1.97 11.86
CA LYS A 605 44.24 -2.42 13.25
C LYS A 605 43.09 -3.32 13.70
N TYR A 606 41.86 -2.98 13.34
CA TYR A 606 40.66 -3.72 13.73
C TYR A 606 40.16 -4.71 12.66
N LYS A 607 40.88 -4.82 11.53
CA LYS A 607 40.53 -5.68 10.39
C LYS A 607 39.10 -5.43 9.91
N ILE A 608 38.72 -4.15 9.76
CA ILE A 608 37.37 -3.76 9.35
C ILE A 608 37.18 -4.16 7.88
N PRO A 609 36.21 -5.03 7.56
CA PRO A 609 36.14 -5.68 6.25
C PRO A 609 35.66 -4.77 5.11
N THR A 610 35.00 -3.64 5.40
CA THR A 610 34.44 -2.79 4.35
C THR A 610 34.48 -1.31 4.74
N VAL A 611 35.00 -0.50 3.83
CA VAL A 611 35.05 0.98 3.91
C VAL A 611 34.23 1.55 2.76
N LYS A 612 33.19 2.32 3.06
CA LYS A 612 32.22 2.80 2.05
C LYS A 612 32.01 4.30 2.11
N VAL A 613 32.08 4.97 0.96
CA VAL A 613 31.66 6.38 0.84
C VAL A 613 30.13 6.44 0.79
N THR A 614 29.55 7.27 1.66
CA THR A 614 28.10 7.42 1.79
C THR A 614 27.59 8.61 0.96
N GLY A 615 26.29 8.58 0.63
CA GLY A 615 25.63 9.71 -0.05
C GLY A 615 25.56 11.01 0.76
N GLY A 616 25.98 11.00 2.03
CA GLY A 616 26.12 12.19 2.88
C GLY A 616 27.55 12.73 2.94
N GLN A 617 28.42 12.34 2.00
CA GLN A 617 29.84 12.71 1.92
C GLN A 617 30.63 12.33 3.18
N ARG A 618 30.41 11.10 3.66
CA ARG A 618 31.15 10.53 4.79
C ARG A 618 31.70 9.15 4.47
N ILE A 619 32.70 8.70 5.23
CA ILE A 619 33.25 7.35 5.17
C ILE A 619 32.58 6.48 6.25
N ASP A 620 32.07 5.32 5.88
CA ASP A 620 31.41 4.34 6.75
C ASP A 620 32.27 3.08 6.88
N LEU A 621 32.60 2.73 8.12
CA LEU A 621 33.43 1.60 8.50
C LEU A 621 32.52 0.47 8.96
N LEU A 622 32.32 -0.54 8.12
CA LEU A 622 31.31 -1.60 8.27
C LEU A 622 31.96 -2.90 8.73
N GLY A 623 31.40 -3.54 9.76
CA GLY A 623 31.90 -4.81 10.31
C GLY A 623 32.66 -4.68 11.63
N VAL A 624 32.48 -3.57 12.36
CA VAL A 624 33.13 -3.33 13.65
C VAL A 624 32.47 -4.20 14.73
N LYS A 625 33.26 -5.00 15.45
CA LYS A 625 32.74 -5.78 16.57
C LYS A 625 32.27 -4.87 17.71
N LYS A 626 31.24 -5.31 18.43
CA LYS A 626 30.60 -4.49 19.48
C LYS A 626 31.58 -4.10 20.57
N GLU A 627 32.40 -5.04 21.00
CA GLU A 627 33.43 -4.90 22.04
C GLU A 627 34.60 -4.00 21.64
N ASP A 628 34.81 -3.80 20.34
CA ASP A 628 35.87 -2.95 19.82
C ASP A 628 35.43 -1.50 19.61
N LEU A 629 34.12 -1.21 19.64
CA LEU A 629 33.56 0.12 19.40
C LEU A 629 34.25 1.24 20.21
N PRO A 630 34.43 1.12 21.55
CA PRO A 630 35.09 2.19 22.31
C PRO A 630 36.54 2.43 21.90
N LYS A 631 37.26 1.37 21.49
CA LYS A 631 38.66 1.47 21.08
C LYS A 631 38.77 2.05 19.66
N VAL A 632 37.89 1.64 18.75
CA VAL A 632 37.78 2.20 17.40
C VAL A 632 37.54 3.71 17.45
N TRP A 633 36.59 4.17 18.28
CA TRP A 633 36.33 5.60 18.42
C TRP A 633 37.50 6.38 19.03
N ARG A 634 38.18 5.79 20.03
CA ARG A 634 39.38 6.38 20.63
C ARG A 634 40.52 6.55 19.62
N ASP A 635 40.77 5.52 18.82
CA ASP A 635 41.85 5.53 17.84
C ASP A 635 41.54 6.41 16.63
N LEU A 636 40.27 6.50 16.21
CA LEU A 636 39.85 7.46 15.19
C LEU A 636 40.15 8.90 15.64
N GLY A 637 39.84 9.23 16.91
CA GLY A 637 40.00 10.60 17.41
C GLY A 637 39.27 11.61 16.51
N MET A 638 38.06 11.26 16.07
CA MET A 638 37.20 12.05 15.20
C MET A 638 35.77 12.06 15.75
N PRO A 639 35.02 13.19 15.67
CA PRO A 639 33.71 13.28 16.30
C PRO A 639 32.73 12.28 15.71
N SER A 640 31.71 11.88 16.46
CA SER A 640 30.68 11.00 15.90
C SER A 640 29.88 11.71 14.81
N GLY A 641 29.73 11.07 13.65
CA GLY A 641 28.81 11.52 12.60
C GLY A 641 27.33 11.40 12.99
N HIS A 642 27.01 10.81 14.15
CA HIS A 642 25.64 10.47 14.57
C HIS A 642 24.88 9.71 13.47
N ALA A 643 25.60 8.88 12.73
CA ALA A 643 25.01 8.07 11.68
C ALA A 643 23.95 7.17 12.32
N TYR A 644 22.75 7.24 11.76
CA TYR A 644 21.59 6.46 12.20
C TYR A 644 20.83 6.95 13.46
N ALA A 645 21.28 8.01 14.12
CA ALA A 645 20.52 8.66 15.21
C ALA A 645 19.27 9.42 14.73
N LYS A 646 18.33 9.72 15.65
CA LYS A 646 17.31 10.78 15.47
C LYS A 646 17.92 12.15 15.80
N ALA A 647 18.87 12.55 14.97
CA ALA A 647 19.65 13.77 15.11
C ALA A 647 20.02 14.33 13.73
N LEU A 648 20.80 15.41 13.69
CA LEU A 648 21.48 15.84 12.46
C LEU A 648 22.47 14.76 11.99
N ARG A 649 22.21 14.18 10.82
CA ARG A 649 23.06 13.13 10.25
C ARG A 649 24.13 13.65 9.29
N THR A 650 23.80 14.64 8.46
CA THR A 650 24.71 15.15 7.43
C THR A 650 24.29 16.54 6.97
N VAL A 651 25.28 17.35 6.61
CA VAL A 651 25.15 18.54 5.77
C VAL A 651 25.95 18.25 4.51
N LYS A 652 25.25 17.90 3.41
CA LYS A 652 25.88 17.62 2.12
C LYS A 652 26.18 18.93 1.40
N THR A 653 27.37 19.10 0.86
CA THR A 653 27.76 20.31 0.14
C THR A 653 28.14 20.00 -1.31
N CYS A 654 28.14 21.01 -2.18
CA CYS A 654 28.99 20.97 -3.36
C CYS A 654 30.23 21.83 -3.13
N VAL A 655 31.19 21.78 -4.06
CA VAL A 655 32.49 22.48 -3.90
C VAL A 655 32.41 24.01 -3.98
N GLY A 656 31.21 24.59 -4.14
CA GLY A 656 30.96 26.02 -4.04
C GLY A 656 31.69 26.90 -5.08
N SER A 657 31.66 28.21 -4.85
CA SER A 657 32.37 29.23 -5.64
C SER A 657 33.89 29.17 -5.51
N GLU A 658 34.42 28.47 -4.49
CA GLU A 658 35.86 28.29 -4.31
C GLU A 658 36.48 27.45 -5.44
N TRP A 659 35.77 26.42 -5.92
CA TRP A 659 36.29 25.48 -6.91
C TRP A 659 35.44 25.32 -8.17
N CYS A 660 34.11 25.49 -8.07
CA CYS A 660 33.22 25.29 -9.21
C CYS A 660 33.11 26.57 -10.05
N ARG A 661 33.35 26.47 -11.36
CA ARG A 661 33.14 27.59 -12.31
C ARG A 661 31.72 28.18 -12.33
N PHE A 662 30.73 27.46 -11.79
CA PHE A 662 29.33 27.90 -11.71
C PHE A 662 28.90 28.27 -10.29
N GLY A 663 29.77 28.10 -9.29
CA GLY A 663 29.45 28.42 -7.91
C GLY A 663 29.27 29.92 -7.76
N THR A 664 28.10 30.34 -7.28
CA THR A 664 27.77 31.74 -6.99
C THR A 664 28.06 32.08 -5.53
N GLN A 665 27.99 31.09 -4.64
CA GLN A 665 28.26 31.22 -3.22
C GLN A 665 29.15 30.08 -2.70
N ASP A 666 29.84 30.32 -1.57
CA ASP A 666 30.67 29.32 -0.90
C ASP A 666 29.79 28.35 -0.08
N SER A 667 29.32 27.30 -0.76
CA SER A 667 28.52 26.26 -0.12
C SER A 667 29.29 25.37 0.85
N THR A 668 30.61 25.24 0.67
CA THR A 668 31.44 24.38 1.52
C THR A 668 31.52 25.00 2.92
N GLN A 669 31.89 26.28 3.00
CA GLN A 669 31.98 26.99 4.28
C GLN A 669 30.59 27.11 4.94
N MET A 670 29.56 27.50 4.19
CA MET A 670 28.19 27.58 4.73
C MET A 670 27.70 26.22 5.26
N GLY A 671 28.04 25.12 4.58
CA GLY A 671 27.75 23.77 5.06
C GLY A 671 28.48 23.40 6.35
N LYS A 672 29.77 23.77 6.47
CA LYS A 672 30.55 23.59 7.71
C LYS A 672 29.94 24.38 8.87
N ASP A 673 29.53 25.62 8.62
CA ASP A 673 28.94 26.50 9.64
C ASP A 673 27.61 25.93 10.15
N LEU A 674 26.72 25.51 9.24
CA LEU A 674 25.47 24.83 9.60
C LEU A 674 25.72 23.54 10.38
N GLU A 675 26.67 22.72 9.95
CA GLU A 675 26.98 21.47 10.64
C GLU A 675 27.52 21.75 12.04
N ARG A 676 28.45 22.69 12.22
CA ARG A 676 29.00 23.08 13.53
C ARG A 676 27.96 23.72 14.44
N ALA A 677 27.01 24.43 13.89
CA ALA A 677 25.93 25.03 14.67
C ALA A 677 24.91 23.98 15.16
N LEU A 678 24.80 22.82 14.49
CA LEU A 678 23.69 21.88 14.68
C LEU A 678 24.11 20.43 15.01
N TRP A 679 25.40 20.09 15.04
CA TRP A 679 25.86 18.69 15.11
C TRP A 679 25.45 17.93 16.39
N ARG A 680 25.14 18.66 17.46
CA ARG A 680 24.64 18.14 18.76
C ARG A 680 23.11 18.00 18.80
N MET A 681 22.42 18.38 17.73
CA MET A 681 20.95 18.48 17.73
C MET A 681 20.26 17.11 17.60
N TYR A 682 19.62 16.67 18.67
CA TYR A 682 18.56 15.66 18.62
C TYR A 682 17.24 16.26 18.13
N ALA A 683 16.51 15.48 17.36
CA ALA A 683 15.28 15.87 16.69
C ALA A 683 14.25 14.72 16.77
N PRO A 684 12.96 14.97 16.48
CA PRO A 684 11.95 13.92 16.56
C PRO A 684 12.27 12.72 15.64
N HIS A 685 12.92 12.99 14.51
CA HIS A 685 13.48 11.97 13.63
C HIS A 685 14.83 12.45 13.02
N LYS A 686 15.48 11.61 12.21
CA LYS A 686 16.68 11.97 11.42
C LYS A 686 16.46 13.23 10.59
N VAL A 687 17.42 14.14 10.64
CA VAL A 687 17.47 15.39 9.87
C VAL A 687 18.70 15.37 8.97
N LYS A 688 18.51 15.76 7.70
CA LYS A 688 19.59 15.94 6.72
C LYS A 688 19.49 17.35 6.14
N LEU A 689 20.63 17.99 6.00
CA LEU A 689 20.77 19.29 5.36
C LEU A 689 21.59 19.14 4.08
N ALA A 690 21.44 20.10 3.17
CA ALA A 690 22.42 20.29 2.11
C ALA A 690 22.54 21.74 1.68
N VAL A 691 23.72 22.10 1.20
CA VAL A 691 24.07 23.43 0.71
C VAL A 691 24.65 23.30 -0.69
N SER A 692 23.96 23.86 -1.68
CA SER A 692 24.47 23.98 -3.06
C SER A 692 24.89 25.41 -3.31
N GLY A 693 26.07 25.63 -3.88
CA GLY A 693 26.59 26.96 -4.14
C GLY A 693 25.99 27.65 -5.36
N CYS A 694 25.06 27.01 -6.10
CA CYS A 694 24.35 27.59 -7.25
C CYS A 694 23.05 26.83 -7.53
N PRO A 695 22.14 27.34 -8.40
CA PRO A 695 20.87 26.70 -8.74
C PRO A 695 20.98 25.32 -9.41
N ARG A 696 22.17 24.91 -9.86
CA ARG A 696 22.41 23.56 -10.40
C ARG A 696 22.24 22.45 -9.36
N ASN A 697 22.23 22.82 -8.08
CA ASN A 697 21.78 21.96 -6.99
C ASN A 697 22.54 20.62 -6.85
N CYS A 698 23.86 20.61 -7.08
CA CYS A 698 24.69 19.38 -7.01
C CYS A 698 24.65 18.69 -5.62
N ALA A 699 24.32 19.40 -4.55
CA ALA A 699 24.17 18.82 -3.21
C ALA A 699 22.78 18.20 -2.95
N GLU A 700 21.86 18.27 -3.92
CA GLU A 700 20.48 17.80 -3.82
C GLU A 700 19.70 18.47 -2.66
N ALA A 701 19.88 19.78 -2.48
CA ALA A 701 19.23 20.59 -1.45
C ALA A 701 17.70 20.49 -1.51
N GLY A 702 17.12 20.41 -2.70
CA GLY A 702 15.69 20.26 -2.94
C GLY A 702 15.03 18.97 -2.41
N ILE A 703 15.76 18.03 -1.80
CA ILE A 703 15.19 16.82 -1.17
C ILE A 703 15.66 16.61 0.27
N LYS A 704 16.23 17.64 0.90
CA LYS A 704 16.70 17.58 2.30
C LYS A 704 15.68 18.22 3.23
N ASP A 705 15.75 17.86 4.51
CA ASP A 705 14.86 18.42 5.54
C ASP A 705 15.02 19.95 5.62
N VAL A 706 16.24 20.45 5.41
CA VAL A 706 16.55 21.85 5.08
C VAL A 706 17.57 21.89 3.94
N GLY A 707 17.22 22.54 2.84
CA GLY A 707 18.07 22.76 1.68
C GLY A 707 18.43 24.23 1.54
N VAL A 708 19.68 24.52 1.22
CA VAL A 708 20.18 25.88 0.95
C VAL A 708 20.77 25.93 -0.45
N ILE A 709 20.35 26.90 -1.26
CA ILE A 709 20.81 27.08 -2.63
C ILE A 709 21.33 28.51 -2.80
N GLY A 710 22.60 28.63 -3.18
CA GLY A 710 23.24 29.91 -3.49
C GLY A 710 22.73 30.49 -4.80
N VAL A 711 22.55 31.81 -4.83
CA VAL A 711 22.21 32.63 -5.99
C VAL A 711 23.02 33.92 -5.93
N ASP A 712 23.11 34.67 -7.03
CA ASP A 712 23.92 35.91 -7.06
C ASP A 712 23.47 36.95 -6.02
N SER A 713 22.20 36.90 -5.64
CA SER A 713 21.58 37.81 -4.67
C SER A 713 21.56 37.28 -3.22
N GLY A 714 22.22 36.15 -2.94
CA GLY A 714 22.31 35.56 -1.60
C GLY A 714 21.98 34.07 -1.58
N TRP A 715 21.06 33.68 -0.70
CA TRP A 715 20.74 32.28 -0.41
C TRP A 715 19.24 32.03 -0.39
N GLU A 716 18.80 30.98 -1.05
CA GLU A 716 17.44 30.46 -0.96
C GLU A 716 17.40 29.30 0.02
N ILE A 717 16.41 29.32 0.92
CA ILE A 717 16.21 28.29 1.93
C ILE A 717 14.92 27.54 1.59
N TYR A 718 15.04 26.21 1.55
CA TYR A 718 13.97 25.27 1.31
C TYR A 718 13.85 24.34 2.53
N VAL A 719 12.63 23.91 2.87
CA VAL A 719 12.38 23.07 4.04
C VAL A 719 11.48 21.88 3.70
N ALA A 720 11.43 20.89 4.58
CA ALA A 720 10.48 19.77 4.50
C ALA A 720 10.66 18.85 3.28
N GLY A 721 11.86 18.75 2.71
CA GLY A 721 12.18 17.75 1.69
C GLY A 721 12.49 16.37 2.27
N ASN A 722 12.39 15.32 1.44
CA ASN A 722 12.68 13.95 1.85
C ASN A 722 13.25 13.09 0.71
N GLY A 723 14.56 12.84 0.69
CA GLY A 723 15.18 11.82 -0.17
C GLY A 723 15.10 10.40 0.42
N GLY A 724 13.89 9.92 0.72
CA GLY A 724 13.62 8.63 1.40
C GLY A 724 12.75 7.67 0.57
N ILE A 725 12.02 6.77 1.26
CA ILE A 725 11.11 5.77 0.62
C ILE A 725 10.10 6.45 -0.31
N LYS A 726 9.53 7.56 0.14
CA LYS A 726 8.74 8.48 -0.67
C LYS A 726 9.54 9.75 -0.86
N THR A 727 9.87 10.10 -2.09
CA THR A 727 10.61 11.32 -2.38
C THR A 727 9.67 12.52 -2.27
N GLU A 728 10.04 13.50 -1.45
CA GLU A 728 9.30 14.77 -1.32
C GLU A 728 10.24 15.92 -1.67
N VAL A 729 9.75 16.83 -2.50
CA VAL A 729 10.46 18.05 -2.88
C VAL A 729 10.36 19.05 -1.73
N ALA A 730 11.49 19.64 -1.35
CA ALA A 730 11.55 20.68 -0.33
C ALA A 730 10.81 21.94 -0.81
N GLN A 731 10.07 22.58 0.09
CA GLN A 731 9.25 23.75 -0.18
C GLN A 731 10.04 25.02 0.09
N PHE A 732 9.93 26.02 -0.79
CA PHE A 732 10.60 27.31 -0.62
C PHE A 732 10.11 28.02 0.65
N LEU A 733 11.04 28.35 1.54
CA LEU A 733 10.77 29.10 2.75
C LEU A 733 11.01 30.59 2.53
N VAL A 734 12.25 30.96 2.23
CA VAL A 734 12.67 32.38 2.15
C VAL A 734 13.98 32.53 1.38
N LYS A 735 14.23 33.75 0.89
CA LYS A 735 15.52 34.17 0.35
C LYS A 735 16.16 35.20 1.28
N VAL A 736 17.42 34.97 1.65
CA VAL A 736 18.21 35.81 2.57
C VAL A 736 19.52 36.23 1.91
N ARG A 737 20.20 37.24 2.48
CA ARG A 737 21.42 37.80 1.86
C ARG A 737 22.70 37.21 2.44
N THR A 738 22.70 36.91 3.73
CA THR A 738 23.92 36.59 4.48
C THR A 738 23.91 35.17 5.04
N ALA A 739 25.10 34.60 5.26
CA ALA A 739 25.25 33.29 5.91
C ALA A 739 24.67 33.26 7.34
N GLN A 740 24.75 34.39 8.06
CA GLN A 740 24.19 34.51 9.40
C GLN A 740 22.65 34.39 9.39
N GLU A 741 22.00 34.97 8.38
CA GLU A 741 20.56 34.79 8.19
C GLU A 741 20.24 33.33 7.83
N VAL A 742 21.07 32.64 7.04
CA VAL A 742 20.86 31.20 6.79
C VAL A 742 20.84 30.41 8.10
N LEU A 743 21.79 30.66 9.00
CA LEU A 743 21.83 30.02 10.32
C LEU A 743 20.58 30.32 11.15
N GLU A 744 20.18 31.60 11.24
CA GLU A 744 19.02 32.03 12.02
C GLU A 744 17.71 31.39 11.51
N TYR A 745 17.44 31.47 10.19
CA TYR A 745 16.18 30.97 9.63
C TYR A 745 16.12 29.44 9.61
N ALA A 746 17.21 28.75 9.24
CA ALA A 746 17.27 27.29 9.28
C ALA A 746 17.18 26.77 10.72
N GLY A 747 17.90 27.41 11.65
CA GLY A 747 17.89 27.07 13.06
C GLY A 747 16.53 27.29 13.71
N ALA A 748 15.85 28.41 13.42
CA ALA A 748 14.51 28.68 13.92
C ALA A 748 13.47 27.66 13.42
N PHE A 749 13.49 27.30 12.14
CA PHE A 749 12.64 26.24 11.60
C PHE A 749 12.89 24.89 12.31
N LEU A 750 14.16 24.52 12.48
CA LEU A 750 14.53 23.27 13.15
C LEU A 750 14.12 23.28 14.63
N GLN A 751 14.24 24.42 15.33
CA GLN A 751 13.77 24.52 16.71
C GLN A 751 12.25 24.38 16.81
N LEU A 752 11.52 25.03 15.92
CA LEU A 752 10.06 24.92 15.86
C LEU A 752 9.64 23.46 15.68
N TYR A 753 10.29 22.75 14.74
CA TYR A 753 10.09 21.32 14.54
C TYR A 753 10.51 20.47 15.74
N ARG A 754 11.60 20.80 16.46
CA ARG A 754 11.97 20.10 17.71
C ARG A 754 10.89 20.24 18.79
N GLU A 755 10.30 21.43 18.89
CA GLU A 755 9.29 21.77 19.90
C GLU A 755 7.90 21.23 19.59
N GLU A 756 7.58 20.94 18.33
CA GLU A 756 6.21 20.62 17.89
C GLU A 756 6.07 19.29 17.13
N GLY A 757 7.17 18.74 16.60
CA GLY A 757 7.17 17.46 15.90
C GLY A 757 6.93 16.29 16.86
N TRP A 758 6.14 15.31 16.42
CA TRP A 758 5.96 14.06 17.14
C TRP A 758 7.22 13.19 17.01
N TYR A 759 7.60 12.47 18.07
CA TYR A 759 8.74 11.55 17.99
C TYR A 759 8.51 10.52 16.87
N LEU A 760 9.52 10.33 16.03
CA LEU A 760 9.52 9.61 14.75
C LEU A 760 8.78 10.27 13.56
N GLU A 761 8.22 11.45 13.72
CA GLU A 761 7.70 12.26 12.61
C GLU A 761 8.85 12.88 11.81
N ARG A 762 8.74 12.93 10.48
CA ARG A 762 9.71 13.62 9.61
C ARG A 762 9.33 15.09 9.45
N THR A 763 10.28 15.95 9.10
CA THR A 763 9.98 17.37 8.78
C THR A 763 8.91 17.52 7.71
N CYS A 764 8.94 16.67 6.66
CA CYS A 764 7.90 16.66 5.62
C CYS A 764 6.50 16.33 6.15
N HIS A 765 6.40 15.37 7.09
CA HIS A 765 5.11 15.01 7.70
C HIS A 765 4.65 16.08 8.70
N TYR A 766 5.57 16.66 9.47
CA TYR A 766 5.30 17.79 10.36
C TYR A 766 4.74 18.98 9.59
N VAL A 767 5.41 19.42 8.52
CA VAL A 767 4.93 20.54 7.70
C VAL A 767 3.63 20.20 6.98
N ALA A 768 3.42 18.95 6.55
CA ALA A 768 2.12 18.52 6.03
C ALA A 768 1.00 18.61 7.09
N ARG A 769 1.32 18.37 8.37
CA ARG A 769 0.37 18.43 9.49
C ARG A 769 0.06 19.86 9.93
N VAL A 770 1.07 20.72 10.08
CA VAL A 770 0.87 22.10 10.58
C VAL A 770 0.64 23.12 9.48
N GLY A 771 0.99 22.79 8.23
CA GLY A 771 0.96 23.68 7.08
C GLY A 771 2.21 24.56 6.95
N LEU A 772 2.66 24.80 5.71
CA LEU A 772 3.79 25.71 5.46
C LEU A 772 3.48 27.14 5.90
N ASP A 773 2.24 27.59 5.75
CA ASP A 773 1.84 28.96 6.15
C ASP A 773 1.97 29.18 7.65
N TYR A 774 1.69 28.16 8.46
CA TYR A 774 1.96 28.22 9.90
C TYR A 774 3.45 28.38 10.18
N VAL A 775 4.31 27.62 9.50
CA VAL A 775 5.77 27.75 9.61
C VAL A 775 6.22 29.15 9.19
N LYS A 776 5.72 29.67 8.07
CA LYS A 776 6.03 31.03 7.59
C LYS A 776 5.59 32.08 8.60
N LYS A 777 4.41 31.95 9.19
CA LYS A 777 3.94 32.86 10.24
C LYS A 777 4.85 32.89 11.45
N ARG A 778 5.34 31.72 11.90
CA ARG A 778 6.20 31.59 13.10
C ARG A 778 7.66 31.96 12.86
N VAL A 779 8.16 31.80 11.63
CA VAL A 779 9.58 32.00 11.29
C VAL A 779 9.81 33.29 10.50
N LEU A 780 8.95 33.64 9.55
CA LEU A 780 9.12 34.80 8.68
C LEU A 780 8.40 36.03 9.24
N ASP A 781 7.12 35.89 9.58
CA ASP A 781 6.25 37.01 9.95
C ASP A 781 6.42 37.44 11.42
N ASP A 782 7.14 36.65 12.22
CA ASP A 782 7.50 36.94 13.61
C ASP A 782 9.03 36.98 13.81
N PRO A 783 9.69 38.12 13.50
CA PRO A 783 11.13 38.25 13.63
C PRO A 783 11.64 38.06 15.07
N GLN A 784 10.87 38.51 16.07
CA GLN A 784 11.26 38.36 17.47
C GLN A 784 11.15 36.90 17.91
N GLY A 785 10.06 36.22 17.57
CA GLY A 785 9.87 34.80 17.82
C GLY A 785 10.90 33.93 17.08
N ARG A 786 11.26 34.28 15.83
CA ARG A 786 12.33 33.61 15.09
C ARG A 786 13.66 33.67 15.82
N ARG A 787 14.09 34.86 16.28
CA ARG A 787 15.33 35.02 17.06
C ARG A 787 15.26 34.23 18.36
N ALA A 788 14.15 34.29 19.06
CA ALA A 788 13.96 33.52 20.30
C ALA A 788 14.00 31.99 20.07
N LEU A 789 13.46 31.49 18.95
CA LEU A 789 13.59 30.08 18.56
C LEU A 789 15.06 29.72 18.32
N TRP A 790 15.79 30.56 17.60
CA TRP A 790 17.20 30.32 17.33
C TRP A 790 18.05 30.34 18.62
N GLU A 791 17.84 31.33 19.49
CA GLU A 791 18.51 31.43 20.80
C GLU A 791 18.22 30.22 21.69
N ARG A 792 16.97 29.73 21.72
CA ARG A 792 16.63 28.51 22.49
C ARG A 792 17.31 27.27 21.94
N LEU A 793 17.44 27.14 20.62
CA LEU A 793 18.21 26.05 20.03
C LEU A 793 19.67 26.14 20.43
N GLN A 794 20.29 27.31 20.30
CA GLN A 794 21.69 27.52 20.72
C GLN A 794 21.88 27.19 22.20
N PHE A 795 21.01 27.68 23.08
CA PHE A 795 21.03 27.36 24.50
C PHE A 795 20.94 25.84 24.75
N ALA A 796 20.08 25.13 24.01
CA ALA A 796 19.90 23.69 24.16
C ALA A 796 21.09 22.86 23.66
N LEU A 797 21.90 23.37 22.73
CA LEU A 797 23.06 22.67 22.17
C LEU A 797 24.38 23.04 22.86
N ASP A 798 24.40 24.21 23.51
CA ASP A 798 25.55 24.72 24.23
C ASP A 798 25.97 23.77 25.37
N GLY A 799 27.24 23.36 25.34
CA GLY A 799 27.82 22.45 26.34
C GLY A 799 27.52 20.96 26.17
N GLU A 800 26.68 20.53 25.21
CA GLU A 800 26.33 19.11 25.01
C GLU A 800 27.55 18.26 24.59
N PRO A 801 27.99 17.25 25.35
CA PRO A 801 29.28 16.59 25.13
C PRO A 801 29.36 15.76 23.85
N ASP A 802 30.55 15.66 23.23
CA ASP A 802 30.80 14.60 22.24
C ASP A 802 30.89 13.23 22.96
N PRO A 803 30.17 12.19 22.50
CA PRO A 803 30.13 10.90 23.18
C PRO A 803 31.47 10.17 23.25
N TRP A 804 32.46 10.50 22.40
CA TRP A 804 33.73 9.80 22.33
C TRP A 804 34.95 10.67 22.63
N PHE A 805 34.82 12.00 22.67
CA PHE A 805 35.86 12.90 23.22
C PHE A 805 35.58 13.33 24.64
N GLU A 806 34.33 13.56 25.00
CA GLU A 806 33.90 14.03 26.32
C GLU A 806 33.15 12.89 27.05
N PHE A 807 33.74 11.70 27.00
CA PHE A 807 33.14 10.42 27.38
C PHE A 807 32.42 10.44 28.75
N ASP A 808 33.09 11.00 29.77
CA ASP A 808 32.56 11.09 31.14
C ASP A 808 31.37 12.04 31.24
N LYS A 809 31.39 13.13 30.48
CA LYS A 809 30.26 14.08 30.42
C LYS A 809 29.07 13.49 29.66
N ALA A 810 29.34 12.72 28.61
CA ALA A 810 28.32 12.09 27.78
C ALA A 810 27.64 10.87 28.41
N ARG A 811 28.16 10.36 29.54
CA ARG A 811 27.59 9.24 30.31
C ARG A 811 27.30 7.99 29.46
N VAL A 812 28.20 7.65 28.55
CA VAL A 812 28.09 6.43 27.72
C VAL A 812 28.22 5.19 28.62
N ASP A 813 27.20 4.32 28.63
CA ASP A 813 27.21 3.09 29.43
C ASP A 813 28.16 2.06 28.80
N THR A 814 29.36 1.88 29.36
CA THR A 814 30.39 1.00 28.79
C THR A 814 30.08 -0.48 28.91
N ARG A 815 29.27 -0.86 29.91
CA ARG A 815 28.88 -2.25 30.17
C ARG A 815 28.16 -2.86 28.97
N GLN A 816 27.53 -2.04 28.14
CA GLN A 816 26.84 -2.52 26.94
C GLN A 816 27.81 -3.09 25.89
N PHE A 817 29.11 -2.78 25.96
CA PHE A 817 30.15 -3.28 25.05
C PHE A 817 30.97 -4.45 25.63
N GLU A 818 30.73 -4.80 26.90
CA GLU A 818 31.39 -5.95 27.52
C GLU A 818 30.80 -7.25 26.96
N VAL A 819 31.68 -8.20 26.66
CA VAL A 819 31.26 -9.55 26.26
C VAL A 819 30.73 -10.24 27.50
N LEU A 820 29.45 -10.60 27.49
CA LEU A 820 28.86 -11.43 28.53
C LEU A 820 29.49 -12.82 28.41
N SER A 821 30.33 -13.20 29.37
CA SER A 821 30.78 -14.58 29.53
C SER A 821 29.57 -15.42 29.95
N VAL A 822 29.04 -16.22 29.02
CA VAL A 822 28.06 -17.27 29.31
C VAL A 822 28.80 -18.56 29.58
#